data_AF-A0AAR2JU26-F1
#
_entry.id   AF-A0AAR2JU26-F1
#
_cell.length_a   1.000
_cell.length_b   1.000
_cell.length_c   1.000
_cell.angle_alpha   90.00
_cell.angle_beta   90.00
_cell.angle_gamma   90.00
#
_symmetry.space_group_name_H-M   'P 1'
#
loop_
_entity.id
_entity.type
_entity.pdbx_description
1 polymer ?
#
loop_
_entity_poly.entity_id
_entity_poly.type
_entity_poly.pdbx_seq_one_letter_code
_entity_poly.pdbx_strand_id
1 'polypeptide(L)'
;VKSLPFLNTTDSSKRTDYYDKNLALFEEELDIRPKVSSFLSRLVNYTNITQGAKEHEEAESAEASKRKIPKSPNMGTLMGVYLPCLQNIFGVILFLRLTWIVGTAGVVQSFLIVLMCCSCTMLTAISMSAIATNGVVPAGGAYFMISRSLGPEFGGAVGLCFYLGTTFAAAMYILGAIEIFLKYLVPQAAIFHAVDIHAGSSAMLNNMRVYGTICLSLMAVVVFVGVKYVNKFASLFLACVIISIVSIYAGAIKSIFHPPDFPICMLGNRTLVRDLFDVCQKMEVKGNETVPSKLWRNFCISENASSAHCDEYFAQNNVTEIQGIPGLASGIIRENMWGDYMEKGQILEKPSLPSVDVHGSMESFGFYVSADIATSFTLLVGIFFPSATGIMAGSNRSGDLRDAQKSIPVGTILAITTTSLVYFSSVVLFGACIEGVVLRDKFGDAVSNNLVVGTLSWPSTWVIVIGSFFSTVGAGLQSLTGAPRLLQAIAKDNIIPFLRVFGHGKANGEPTWALLLTGLIAELGILIASLDMVAPILSMFFLMCYLFVNLACAVQTLLRTPNWRPRFKYYHWALSFLGMSMCLALMFISSWYYAIVAMGIAGMIYKYIEYQGAEKEWGDGIRGLSLSAARYALLRLEAGPPHTKNWRPQLLVLLKLDEDLHVKYPRMLTFASQLKAGKGLTIVGSVIQGNFLDSYGETQASEQAIKNMMEIERVKGFCQVVVASKVREGISHLIQSCGLGGMKHNTVVMGWPYGWRQSEDPRAWKTFINTVRCTTAAHLALMVPKNVSFYPSNHERFTDGHIDVWWIVHDGGMLMLLPFLLKQHKVWRKCKMRIFTVAQMDDNSIQMKKDLATFLYQLRLEAEVEVVEMHDSDISAYTYERTLMMEQRSQMLRQMRLSSAERNREVCAMYPFDSVSAYDGTAQLVKDRHSLVRMGSLYSDEEEESIDVVPEKIQMTWTKEKLDAERRTRNNAPETFRELISIKPDQSNVRRMHTAVKLNEVIVNRSHDARLVLLNMPGPPRNPEGDENYMEFLEVLTEGLERVLLVRGGGREVITIYS
;
A
#
# COMPACT_ATOMS: atom_id res chain seq x y z
N VAL A 1 -45.32 60.89 -32.48
CA VAL A 1 -44.92 62.03 -31.64
C VAL A 1 -44.26 61.50 -30.37
N LYS A 2 -42.94 61.72 -30.23
CA LYS A 2 -42.05 61.63 -29.02
C LYS A 2 -41.99 60.28 -28.26
N SER A 3 -40.86 59.65 -27.91
CA SER A 3 -39.40 59.83 -28.11
C SER A 3 -38.66 58.59 -27.53
N LEU A 4 -37.71 58.00 -28.27
CA LEU A 4 -36.73 56.92 -27.93
C LEU A 4 -35.51 57.46 -27.12
N PRO A 5 -34.37 56.74 -26.81
CA PRO A 5 -33.94 55.30 -26.94
C PRO A 5 -33.24 54.74 -25.64
N PHE A 6 -32.87 53.47 -25.44
CA PHE A 6 -31.73 52.72 -26.02
C PHE A 6 -31.80 51.22 -25.61
N LEU A 7 -31.67 50.33 -26.58
CA LEU A 7 -31.38 48.89 -26.44
C LEU A 7 -30.08 48.65 -27.20
N ASN A 8 -29.11 47.95 -26.59
CA ASN A 8 -27.96 47.41 -27.32
C ASN A 8 -27.69 45.95 -26.90
N THR A 9 -27.76 45.11 -27.92
CA THR A 9 -27.19 43.78 -28.18
C THR A 9 -26.04 43.31 -27.29
N THR A 10 -26.15 42.07 -26.77
CA THR A 10 -25.11 41.02 -26.75
C THR A 10 -25.61 39.78 -26.00
N ASP A 11 -26.00 38.73 -26.72
CA ASP A 11 -26.03 37.37 -26.15
C ASP A 11 -25.94 36.33 -27.27
N SER A 12 -24.71 36.03 -27.69
CA SER A 12 -24.42 34.96 -28.65
C SER A 12 -23.06 34.30 -28.40
N SER A 13 -22.75 33.95 -27.15
CA SER A 13 -21.50 33.25 -26.79
C SER A 13 -21.67 32.15 -25.75
N LYS A 14 -22.73 31.35 -25.86
CA LYS A 14 -22.88 30.10 -25.09
C LYS A 14 -23.13 28.91 -26.00
N ARG A 15 -22.14 28.49 -26.78
CA ARG A 15 -22.19 27.19 -27.50
C ARG A 15 -20.85 26.62 -27.99
N THR A 16 -19.72 26.93 -27.34
CA THR A 16 -18.38 26.48 -27.81
C THR A 16 -17.45 25.90 -26.73
N ASP A 17 -17.97 25.35 -25.62
CA ASP A 17 -17.10 24.82 -24.53
C ASP A 17 -16.95 23.28 -24.48
N TYR A 18 -17.33 22.55 -25.54
CA TYR A 18 -17.30 21.07 -25.49
C TYR A 18 -16.29 20.36 -26.41
N TYR A 19 -15.45 21.07 -27.17
CA TYR A 19 -14.51 20.44 -28.11
C TYR A 19 -13.00 20.58 -27.82
N ASP A 20 -12.56 21.27 -26.76
CA ASP A 20 -11.12 21.51 -26.50
C ASP A 20 -10.40 20.49 -25.59
N LYS A 21 -11.02 19.35 -25.25
CA LYS A 21 -10.39 18.38 -24.34
C LYS A 21 -9.35 17.45 -24.96
N ASN A 22 -9.15 17.47 -26.28
CA ASN A 22 -8.29 16.50 -26.97
C ASN A 22 -7.13 17.09 -27.81
N LEU A 23 -6.84 18.40 -27.72
CA LEU A 23 -5.70 19.02 -28.42
C LEU A 23 -4.58 19.54 -27.50
N ALA A 24 -4.61 19.23 -26.20
CA ALA A 24 -3.67 19.75 -25.20
C ALA A 24 -2.27 19.08 -25.18
N LEU A 25 -1.87 18.39 -26.26
CA LEU A 25 -0.58 17.70 -26.35
C LEU A 25 0.50 18.53 -27.10
N PHE A 26 0.11 19.59 -27.83
CA PHE A 26 1.03 20.41 -28.64
C PHE A 26 0.93 21.92 -28.41
N GLU A 27 0.21 22.38 -27.39
CA GLU A 27 0.10 23.82 -27.07
C GLU A 27 1.29 24.34 -26.22
N GLU A 28 2.48 23.79 -26.45
CA GLU A 28 3.73 24.49 -26.17
C GLU A 28 4.14 25.26 -27.45
N GLU A 29 4.22 26.60 -27.30
CA GLU A 29 4.95 27.53 -28.16
C GLU A 29 4.36 27.88 -29.55
N LEU A 30 3.23 28.57 -29.60
CA LEU A 30 2.89 29.46 -30.73
C LEU A 30 2.32 30.82 -30.27
N ASP A 31 2.99 31.45 -29.31
CA ASP A 31 2.93 32.92 -29.17
C ASP A 31 4.09 33.51 -30.00
N ILE A 32 3.73 33.95 -31.20
CA ILE A 32 4.63 34.48 -32.23
C ILE A 32 5.33 35.77 -31.74
N ARG A 33 6.68 35.73 -31.67
CA ARG A 33 7.71 36.83 -31.53
C ARG A 33 8.43 37.01 -30.17
N PRO A 34 9.72 37.43 -30.18
CA PRO A 34 10.76 36.85 -29.33
C PRO A 34 10.76 37.43 -27.91
N LYS A 35 10.81 36.51 -26.95
CA LYS A 35 10.47 36.70 -25.54
C LYS A 35 11.69 36.69 -24.61
N VAL A 36 12.87 37.13 -25.06
CA VAL A 36 14.07 37.14 -24.18
C VAL A 36 13.80 37.92 -22.90
N SER A 37 13.11 39.07 -22.97
CA SER A 37 12.73 39.86 -21.79
C SER A 37 11.73 39.16 -20.86
N SER A 38 10.76 38.41 -21.40
CA SER A 38 9.78 37.67 -20.59
C SER A 38 10.36 36.39 -19.98
N PHE A 39 11.29 35.74 -20.69
CA PHE A 39 12.05 34.59 -20.20
C PHE A 39 13.03 35.02 -19.12
N LEU A 40 13.74 36.14 -19.31
CA LEU A 40 14.58 36.78 -18.30
C LEU A 40 13.76 37.23 -17.08
N SER A 41 12.58 37.82 -17.27
CA SER A 41 11.69 38.20 -16.17
C SER A 41 11.19 36.98 -15.36
N ARG A 42 10.90 35.85 -16.04
CA ARG A 42 10.58 34.57 -15.38
C ARG A 42 11.78 33.94 -14.68
N LEU A 43 12.99 34.08 -15.23
CA LEU A 43 14.25 33.67 -14.59
C LEU A 43 14.60 34.51 -13.36
N VAL A 44 14.30 35.80 -13.37
CA VAL A 44 14.51 36.70 -12.21
C VAL A 44 13.57 36.33 -11.06
N ASN A 45 12.39 35.79 -11.36
CA ASN A 45 11.45 35.26 -10.36
C ASN A 45 11.65 33.77 -10.06
N TYR A 46 12.76 33.16 -10.52
CA TYR A 46 13.12 31.80 -10.16
C TYR A 46 13.45 31.73 -8.67
N THR A 47 12.69 30.91 -7.95
CA THR A 47 13.08 30.42 -6.63
C THR A 47 13.59 28.99 -6.79
N ASN A 48 14.42 28.48 -5.88
CA ASN A 48 14.75 27.04 -5.78
C ASN A 48 14.33 26.43 -4.42
N ILE A 49 13.90 27.27 -3.48
CA ILE A 49 13.70 26.94 -2.06
C ILE A 49 12.37 26.23 -1.82
N THR A 50 12.32 25.45 -0.74
CA THR A 50 11.13 24.70 -0.33
C THR A 50 10.00 25.58 0.18
N GLN A 51 8.78 25.20 -0.21
CA GLN A 51 7.57 25.67 0.44
C GLN A 51 7.44 25.10 1.86
N GLY A 52 6.69 25.78 2.71
CA GLY A 52 6.56 25.44 4.13
C GLY A 52 5.19 25.74 4.72
N ALA A 53 5.08 25.62 6.04
CA ALA A 53 3.78 25.61 6.72
C ALA A 53 2.96 26.90 6.57
N LYS A 54 3.59 28.07 6.39
CA LYS A 54 2.87 29.34 6.17
C LYS A 54 2.11 29.35 4.84
N GLU A 55 2.71 28.85 3.77
CA GLU A 55 2.06 28.81 2.45
C GLU A 55 0.92 27.79 2.42
N HIS A 56 1.04 26.71 3.22
CA HIS A 56 -0.06 25.77 3.45
C HIS A 56 -1.25 26.45 4.15
N GLU A 57 -1.02 27.20 5.23
CA GLU A 57 -2.05 27.96 5.96
C GLU A 57 -2.70 29.04 5.08
N GLU A 58 -1.92 29.71 4.23
CA GLU A 58 -2.42 30.71 3.28
C GLU A 58 -3.32 30.07 2.21
N ALA A 59 -2.97 28.88 1.71
CA ALA A 59 -3.77 28.15 0.74
C ALA A 59 -5.12 27.68 1.33
N GLU A 60 -5.12 27.12 2.54
CA GLU A 60 -6.36 26.74 3.24
C GLU A 60 -7.26 27.96 3.51
N SER A 61 -6.67 29.10 3.89
CA SER A 61 -7.40 30.35 4.14
C SER A 61 -7.97 30.96 2.84
N ALA A 62 -7.28 30.82 1.72
CA ALA A 62 -7.74 31.28 0.40
C ALA A 62 -8.93 30.44 -0.11
N GLU A 63 -8.91 29.13 0.09
CA GLU A 63 -10.06 28.27 -0.23
C GLU A 63 -11.30 28.61 0.62
N ALA A 64 -11.10 28.96 1.90
CA ALA A 64 -12.18 29.40 2.80
C ALA A 64 -12.73 30.80 2.45
N SER A 65 -11.91 31.68 1.85
CA SER A 65 -12.27 33.07 1.52
C SER A 65 -12.41 33.31 0.01
N LYS A 66 -13.51 32.82 -0.59
CA LYS A 66 -13.88 33.02 -2.01
C LYS A 66 -14.09 34.49 -2.49
N ARG A 67 -13.50 35.50 -1.84
CA ARG A 67 -13.60 36.93 -2.20
C ARG A 67 -12.30 37.65 -2.56
N LYS A 68 -11.12 37.00 -2.48
CA LYS A 68 -9.88 37.58 -3.03
C LYS A 68 -9.56 36.94 -4.37
N ILE A 69 -9.24 37.79 -5.36
CA ILE A 69 -8.74 37.38 -6.68
C ILE A 69 -7.57 36.42 -6.44
N PRO A 70 -7.65 35.14 -6.87
CA PRO A 70 -6.57 34.20 -6.66
C PRO A 70 -5.34 34.71 -7.41
N LYS A 71 -4.18 34.78 -6.74
CA LYS A 71 -2.90 34.80 -7.45
C LYS A 71 -2.86 33.54 -8.29
N SER A 72 -2.90 33.66 -9.61
CA SER A 72 -2.89 32.50 -10.48
C SER A 72 -1.57 31.73 -10.28
N PRO A 73 -1.63 30.40 -10.04
CA PRO A 73 -0.43 29.57 -10.01
C PRO A 73 0.19 29.57 -11.42
N ASN A 74 1.41 30.11 -11.51
CA ASN A 74 2.00 30.54 -12.78
C ASN A 74 3.17 29.67 -13.26
N MET A 75 3.60 28.66 -12.49
CA MET A 75 4.80 27.87 -12.83
C MET A 75 4.42 26.59 -13.59
N GLY A 76 5.13 26.34 -14.71
CA GLY A 76 5.05 25.10 -15.48
C GLY A 76 6.10 24.06 -15.06
N THR A 77 6.06 22.88 -15.68
CA THR A 77 6.91 21.72 -15.36
C THR A 77 8.41 22.02 -15.36
N LEU A 78 8.90 22.73 -16.39
CA LEU A 78 10.33 23.01 -16.55
C LEU A 78 10.88 23.86 -15.39
N MET A 79 10.25 25.00 -15.14
CA MET A 79 10.73 25.98 -14.17
C MET A 79 10.37 25.62 -12.73
N GLY A 80 9.22 24.98 -12.53
CA GLY A 80 8.68 24.67 -11.20
C GLY A 80 9.16 23.33 -10.62
N VAL A 81 9.52 22.35 -11.46
CA VAL A 81 9.89 20.98 -11.01
C VAL A 81 11.25 20.55 -11.55
N TYR A 82 11.46 20.59 -12.87
CA TYR A 82 12.66 20.04 -13.51
C TYR A 82 13.95 20.77 -13.09
N LEU A 83 14.02 22.09 -13.25
CA LEU A 83 15.22 22.86 -12.89
C LEU A 83 15.53 22.82 -11.39
N PRO A 84 14.55 22.98 -10.47
CA PRO A 84 14.81 22.81 -9.03
C PRO A 84 15.30 21.41 -8.67
N CYS A 85 14.76 20.36 -9.29
CA CYS A 85 15.21 18.99 -9.07
C CYS A 85 16.67 18.80 -9.55
N LEU A 86 16.97 19.27 -10.78
CA LEU A 86 18.30 19.20 -11.38
C LEU A 86 19.35 19.96 -10.55
N GLN A 87 19.00 21.13 -10.01
CA GLN A 87 19.90 21.93 -9.17
C GLN A 87 20.23 21.24 -7.84
N ASN A 88 19.30 20.50 -7.26
CA ASN A 88 19.52 19.82 -5.98
C ASN A 88 20.24 18.46 -6.12
N ILE A 89 20.12 17.81 -7.28
CA ILE A 89 20.83 16.55 -7.54
C ILE A 89 22.32 16.84 -7.83
N PHE A 90 22.62 17.85 -8.65
CA PHE A 90 24.01 18.21 -8.91
C PHE A 90 24.65 18.83 -7.67
N GLY A 91 25.65 18.15 -7.14
CA GLY A 91 26.36 18.56 -5.94
C GLY A 91 27.87 18.41 -6.05
N VAL A 92 28.53 18.62 -4.90
CA VAL A 92 29.99 18.63 -4.77
C VAL A 92 30.68 17.35 -5.25
N ILE A 93 30.02 16.19 -5.11
CA ILE A 93 30.57 14.87 -5.46
C ILE A 93 30.93 14.77 -6.95
N LEU A 94 30.15 15.39 -7.84
CA LEU A 94 30.42 15.41 -9.29
C LEU A 94 31.80 16.00 -9.59
N PHE A 95 32.18 17.07 -8.88
CA PHE A 95 33.40 17.81 -9.14
C PHE A 95 34.59 17.32 -8.31
N LEU A 96 34.39 16.96 -7.04
CA LEU A 96 35.51 16.65 -6.12
C LEU A 96 35.85 15.17 -6.00
N ARG A 97 34.91 14.27 -6.28
CA ARG A 97 35.06 12.84 -5.95
C ARG A 97 34.79 11.90 -7.12
N LEU A 98 34.07 12.32 -8.17
CA LEU A 98 33.75 11.42 -9.28
C LEU A 98 35.00 10.92 -10.03
N THR A 99 36.00 11.78 -10.27
CA THR A 99 37.28 11.37 -10.87
C THR A 99 38.01 10.34 -10.02
N TRP A 100 38.02 10.55 -8.70
CA TRP A 100 38.64 9.65 -7.73
C TRP A 100 37.94 8.29 -7.63
N ILE A 101 36.60 8.27 -7.66
CA ILE A 101 35.81 7.04 -7.72
C ILE A 101 36.16 6.26 -9.00
N VAL A 102 36.23 6.94 -10.15
CA VAL A 102 36.60 6.33 -11.45
C VAL A 102 38.03 5.79 -11.43
N GLY A 103 38.98 6.51 -10.84
CA GLY A 103 40.37 6.06 -10.71
C GLY A 103 40.54 4.83 -9.83
N THR A 104 39.79 4.77 -8.72
CA THR A 104 39.93 3.70 -7.72
C THR A 104 39.16 2.44 -8.12
N ALA A 105 37.89 2.56 -8.51
CA ALA A 105 37.07 1.41 -8.88
C ALA A 105 37.21 1.01 -10.36
N GLY A 106 37.87 1.84 -11.17
CA GLY A 106 37.89 1.70 -12.62
C GLY A 106 36.53 2.02 -13.26
N VAL A 107 36.50 2.08 -14.58
CA VAL A 107 35.30 2.47 -15.34
C VAL A 107 34.14 1.50 -15.13
N VAL A 108 34.39 0.18 -15.14
CA VAL A 108 33.32 -0.84 -15.10
C VAL A 108 32.59 -0.84 -13.76
N GLN A 109 33.34 -0.88 -12.64
CA GLN A 109 32.71 -0.90 -11.32
C GLN A 109 32.12 0.47 -10.96
N SER A 110 32.75 1.57 -11.37
CA SER A 110 32.16 2.91 -11.21
C SER A 110 30.83 3.04 -11.94
N PHE A 111 30.74 2.52 -13.17
CA PHE A 111 29.49 2.49 -13.92
C PHE A 111 28.40 1.71 -13.16
N LEU A 112 28.75 0.58 -12.54
CA LEU A 112 27.84 -0.21 -11.72
C LEU A 112 27.40 0.54 -10.45
N ILE A 113 28.31 1.27 -9.77
CA ILE A 113 27.98 2.11 -8.61
C ILE A 113 26.95 3.17 -8.99
N VAL A 114 27.18 3.88 -10.10
CA VAL A 114 26.24 4.89 -10.61
C VAL A 114 24.90 4.24 -10.95
N LEU A 115 24.91 3.11 -11.65
CA LEU A 115 23.69 2.40 -12.05
C LEU A 115 22.84 2.00 -10.85
N MET A 116 23.43 1.40 -9.81
CA MET A 116 22.71 0.99 -8.60
C MET A 116 22.07 2.18 -7.86
N CYS A 117 22.82 3.30 -7.73
CA CYS A 117 22.31 4.49 -7.04
C CYS A 117 21.18 5.16 -7.85
N CYS A 118 21.37 5.32 -9.15
CA CYS A 118 20.37 5.92 -10.05
C CYS A 118 19.11 5.04 -10.20
N SER A 119 19.24 3.71 -10.24
CA SER A 119 18.06 2.83 -10.28
C SER A 119 17.25 2.92 -8.98
N CYS A 120 17.92 3.00 -7.83
CA CYS A 120 17.28 3.17 -6.53
C CYS A 120 16.44 4.46 -6.47
N THR A 121 16.99 5.58 -6.94
CA THR A 121 16.29 6.88 -6.91
C THR A 121 15.21 6.97 -7.99
N MET A 122 15.40 6.34 -9.16
CA MET A 122 14.37 6.23 -10.21
C MET A 122 13.14 5.46 -9.72
N LEU A 123 13.32 4.30 -9.09
CA LEU A 123 12.21 3.51 -8.52
C LEU A 123 11.47 4.31 -7.43
N THR A 124 12.21 5.05 -6.61
CA THR A 124 11.63 5.93 -5.59
C THR A 124 10.85 7.09 -6.21
N ALA A 125 11.31 7.66 -7.33
CA ALA A 125 10.59 8.70 -8.05
C ALA A 125 9.28 8.21 -8.67
N ILE A 126 9.21 6.95 -9.10
CA ILE A 126 7.96 6.32 -9.54
C ILE A 126 6.96 6.21 -8.37
N SER A 127 7.42 5.76 -7.19
CA SER A 127 6.59 5.76 -5.96
C SER A 127 6.14 7.17 -5.57
N MET A 128 7.03 8.16 -5.63
CA MET A 128 6.70 9.56 -5.33
C MET A 128 5.70 10.15 -6.34
N SER A 129 5.78 9.75 -7.62
CA SER A 129 4.80 10.11 -8.65
C SER A 129 3.42 9.50 -8.39
N ALA A 130 3.37 8.28 -7.83
CA ALA A 130 2.11 7.66 -7.41
C ALA A 130 1.47 8.43 -6.25
N ILE A 131 2.26 8.90 -5.28
CA ILE A 131 1.81 9.77 -4.19
C ILE A 131 1.27 11.09 -4.75
N ALA A 132 2.01 11.76 -5.64
CA ALA A 132 1.61 13.04 -6.23
C ALA A 132 0.33 12.95 -7.09
N THR A 133 -0.04 11.77 -7.57
CA THR A 133 -1.29 11.55 -8.34
C THR A 133 -2.43 10.98 -7.52
N ASN A 134 -2.21 10.74 -6.21
CA ASN A 134 -3.21 10.26 -5.27
C ASN A 134 -3.94 11.43 -4.60
N GLY A 135 -5.19 11.67 -5.01
CA GLY A 135 -6.00 12.76 -4.46
C GLY A 135 -5.55 14.15 -4.92
N VAL A 136 -5.97 15.19 -4.18
CA VAL A 136 -5.59 16.58 -4.44
C VAL A 136 -4.22 16.84 -3.80
N VAL A 137 -3.29 17.43 -4.56
CA VAL A 137 -1.96 17.74 -4.06
C VAL A 137 -2.03 19.02 -3.23
N PRO A 138 -1.72 18.97 -1.91
CA PRO A 138 -1.75 20.17 -1.08
C PRO A 138 -0.60 21.13 -1.42
N ALA A 139 -0.87 22.43 -1.30
CA ALA A 139 0.16 23.46 -1.30
C ALA A 139 0.94 23.38 0.02
N GLY A 140 2.25 23.13 -0.01
CA GLY A 140 3.04 22.96 1.23
C GLY A 140 4.34 22.18 1.08
N GLY A 141 4.64 21.66 -0.11
CA GLY A 141 5.88 20.93 -0.39
C GLY A 141 5.79 19.41 -0.13
N ALA A 142 6.95 18.75 -0.14
CA ALA A 142 7.04 17.29 -0.10
C ALA A 142 6.43 16.67 1.18
N TYR A 143 6.60 17.32 2.34
CA TYR A 143 6.10 16.80 3.62
C TYR A 143 4.58 16.70 3.65
N PHE A 144 3.86 17.78 3.35
CA PHE A 144 2.39 17.78 3.36
C PHE A 144 1.82 16.84 2.29
N MET A 145 2.48 16.74 1.14
CA MET A 145 2.12 15.77 0.11
C MET A 145 2.21 14.33 0.63
N ILE A 146 3.29 13.98 1.35
CA ILE A 146 3.51 12.64 1.91
C ILE A 146 2.56 12.38 3.08
N SER A 147 2.44 13.30 4.05
CA SER A 147 1.65 13.09 5.27
C SER A 147 0.14 12.97 5.00
N ARG A 148 -0.38 13.71 4.01
CA ARG A 148 -1.80 13.65 3.65
C ARG A 148 -2.16 12.44 2.80
N SER A 149 -1.25 11.97 1.93
CA SER A 149 -1.49 10.79 1.11
C SER A 149 -1.22 9.47 1.84
N LEU A 150 -0.17 9.41 2.67
CA LEU A 150 0.24 8.18 3.34
C LEU A 150 -0.25 8.04 4.78
N GLY A 151 -0.64 9.14 5.41
CA GLY A 151 -1.00 9.19 6.84
C GLY A 151 0.08 9.88 7.69
N PRO A 152 -0.29 10.35 8.90
CA PRO A 152 0.60 11.10 9.77
C PRO A 152 1.79 10.27 10.30
N GLU A 153 1.63 8.95 10.44
CA GLU A 153 2.66 8.06 10.97
C GLU A 153 3.84 7.93 10.00
N PHE A 154 3.54 7.66 8.73
CA PHE A 154 4.54 7.65 7.67
C PHE A 154 5.08 9.05 7.38
N GLY A 155 4.21 10.06 7.37
CA GLY A 155 4.61 11.46 7.14
C GLY A 155 5.62 11.97 8.17
N GLY A 156 5.38 11.71 9.46
CA GLY A 156 6.28 12.15 10.52
C GLY A 156 7.62 11.40 10.53
N ALA A 157 7.61 10.06 10.37
CA ALA A 157 8.84 9.28 10.30
C ALA A 157 9.69 9.65 9.09
N VAL A 158 9.11 9.71 7.89
CA VAL A 158 9.78 10.13 6.65
C VAL A 158 10.30 11.57 6.76
N GLY A 159 9.47 12.47 7.31
CA GLY A 159 9.81 13.88 7.50
C GLY A 159 11.02 14.08 8.41
N LEU A 160 11.10 13.36 9.54
CA LEU A 160 12.25 13.44 10.45
C LEU A 160 13.53 12.87 9.83
N CYS A 161 13.44 11.77 9.09
CA CYS A 161 14.60 11.20 8.38
C CYS A 161 15.11 12.17 7.31
N PHE A 162 14.19 12.78 6.56
CA PHE A 162 14.51 13.79 5.54
C PHE A 162 15.10 15.07 6.17
N TYR A 163 14.62 15.48 7.35
CA TYR A 163 15.20 16.59 8.12
C TYR A 163 16.66 16.33 8.52
N LEU A 164 16.95 15.16 9.11
CA LEU A 164 18.31 14.82 9.50
C LEU A 164 19.22 14.69 8.28
N GLY A 165 18.76 14.04 7.20
CA GLY A 165 19.50 13.93 5.95
C GLY A 165 19.85 15.29 5.32
N THR A 166 18.89 16.21 5.24
CA THR A 166 19.13 17.56 4.72
C THR A 166 20.03 18.41 5.63
N THR A 167 20.02 18.18 6.94
CA THR A 167 20.89 18.88 7.88
C THR A 167 22.35 18.45 7.73
N PHE A 168 22.62 17.15 7.63
CA PHE A 168 23.96 16.64 7.33
C PHE A 168 24.41 17.02 5.90
N ALA A 169 23.46 17.24 4.97
CA ALA A 169 23.78 17.71 3.62
C ALA A 169 24.39 19.11 3.66
N ALA A 170 23.82 20.00 4.48
CA ALA A 170 24.37 21.33 4.69
C ALA A 170 25.82 21.26 5.19
N ALA A 171 26.12 20.40 6.16
CA ALA A 171 27.48 20.19 6.65
C ALA A 171 28.43 19.65 5.55
N MET A 172 27.99 18.66 4.78
CA MET A 172 28.77 18.08 3.67
C MET A 172 29.12 19.13 2.60
N TYR A 173 28.14 19.96 2.20
CA TYR A 173 28.39 21.02 1.23
C TYR A 173 29.33 22.09 1.82
N ILE A 174 29.16 22.50 3.07
CA ILE A 174 30.08 23.48 3.69
C ILE A 174 31.51 22.93 3.74
N LEU A 175 31.72 21.69 4.18
CA LEU A 175 33.03 21.05 4.17
C LEU A 175 33.63 20.99 2.76
N GLY A 176 32.82 20.67 1.75
CA GLY A 176 33.24 20.68 0.35
C GLY A 176 33.65 22.06 -0.16
N ALA A 177 32.93 23.12 0.23
CA ALA A 177 33.27 24.49 -0.13
C ALA A 177 34.58 24.95 0.52
N ILE A 178 34.83 24.56 1.78
CA ILE A 178 36.09 24.85 2.48
C ILE A 178 37.25 24.04 1.90
N GLU A 179 37.01 22.80 1.47
CA GLU A 179 38.02 22.02 0.75
C GLU A 179 38.45 22.72 -0.54
N ILE A 180 37.49 23.20 -1.34
CA ILE A 180 37.81 23.98 -2.55
C ILE A 180 38.58 25.26 -2.20
N PHE A 181 38.16 25.96 -1.15
CA PHE A 181 38.75 27.22 -0.73
C PHE A 181 40.21 27.06 -0.28
N LEU A 182 40.48 26.10 0.61
CA LEU A 182 41.80 25.91 1.22
C LEU A 182 42.79 25.19 0.29
N LYS A 183 42.33 24.31 -0.61
CA LYS A 183 43.25 23.61 -1.52
C LYS A 183 43.47 24.35 -2.84
N TYR A 184 42.40 24.83 -3.47
CA TYR A 184 42.47 25.29 -4.86
C TYR A 184 42.41 26.82 -5.02
N LEU A 185 41.85 27.54 -4.04
CA LEU A 185 41.66 28.99 -4.15
C LEU A 185 42.78 29.78 -3.45
N VAL A 186 42.98 29.54 -2.14
CA VAL A 186 43.95 30.28 -1.32
C VAL A 186 44.64 29.33 -0.33
N PRO A 187 45.63 28.54 -0.77
CA PRO A 187 46.36 27.62 0.10
C PRO A 187 47.18 28.31 1.20
N GLN A 188 47.55 29.58 0.99
CA GLN A 188 48.27 30.40 1.97
C GLN A 188 47.42 30.81 3.18
N ALA A 189 46.09 30.64 3.11
CA ALA A 189 45.19 31.01 4.20
C ALA A 189 45.08 29.94 5.30
N ALA A 190 45.79 28.82 5.21
CA ALA A 190 45.77 27.81 6.26
C ALA A 190 46.31 28.38 7.59
N ILE A 191 45.59 28.17 8.70
CA ILE A 191 45.96 28.69 10.03
C ILE A 191 46.96 27.74 10.70
N PHE A 192 46.70 26.43 10.59
CA PHE A 192 47.57 25.38 11.09
C PHE A 192 48.43 24.84 9.94
N HIS A 193 49.71 25.20 9.93
CA HIS A 193 50.70 24.59 9.06
C HIS A 193 51.35 23.40 9.78
N ALA A 194 51.54 22.29 9.08
CA ALA A 194 52.21 21.13 9.64
C ALA A 194 53.72 21.39 9.77
N VAL A 195 54.27 21.12 10.95
CA VAL A 195 55.72 21.22 11.23
C VAL A 195 56.47 19.98 10.74
N ASP A 196 55.80 18.82 10.72
CA ASP A 196 56.31 17.53 10.23
C ASP A 196 55.43 16.94 9.12
N ILE A 197 56.06 16.25 8.15
CA ILE A 197 55.41 15.68 6.97
C ILE A 197 54.33 14.64 7.34
N HIS A 198 54.52 13.89 8.44
CA HIS A 198 53.56 12.90 8.92
C HIS A 198 52.35 13.52 9.66
N ALA A 199 52.43 14.77 10.13
CA ALA A 199 51.35 15.46 10.83
C ALA A 199 50.39 16.24 9.90
N GLY A 200 50.66 16.27 8.59
CA GLY A 200 49.94 17.04 7.57
C GLY A 200 48.42 16.85 7.55
N SER A 201 47.95 15.61 7.66
CA SER A 201 46.51 15.29 7.61
C SER A 201 45.74 15.87 8.81
N SER A 202 46.35 15.85 10.01
CA SER A 202 45.72 16.37 11.23
C SER A 202 45.59 17.89 11.22
N ALA A 203 46.59 18.59 10.66
CA ALA A 203 46.57 20.04 10.49
C ALA A 203 45.47 20.48 9.53
N MET A 204 45.32 19.78 8.39
CA MET A 204 44.27 20.07 7.42
C MET A 204 42.86 19.90 8.01
N LEU A 205 42.63 18.82 8.77
CA LEU A 205 41.33 18.59 9.42
C LEU A 205 40.98 19.70 10.42
N ASN A 206 41.95 20.20 11.18
CA ASN A 206 41.71 21.31 12.11
C ASN A 206 41.40 22.63 11.37
N ASN A 207 42.05 22.88 10.23
CA ASN A 207 41.70 24.02 9.37
C ASN A 207 40.25 23.91 8.85
N MET A 208 39.83 22.72 8.40
CA MET A 208 38.46 22.47 7.94
C MET A 208 37.43 22.74 9.04
N ARG A 209 37.71 22.38 10.29
CA ARG A 209 36.82 22.65 11.44
C ARG A 209 36.61 24.13 11.63
N VAL A 210 37.69 24.91 11.78
CA VAL A 210 37.61 26.35 12.08
C VAL A 210 36.92 27.10 10.94
N TYR A 211 37.37 26.90 9.69
CA TYR A 211 36.76 27.56 8.54
C TYR A 211 35.33 27.08 8.28
N GLY A 212 35.02 25.81 8.54
CA GLY A 212 33.68 25.24 8.45
C GLY A 212 32.71 25.92 9.42
N THR A 213 33.08 26.05 10.71
CA THR A 213 32.25 26.72 11.72
C THR A 213 32.04 28.19 11.39
N ILE A 214 33.07 28.89 10.90
CA ILE A 214 32.96 30.29 10.44
C ILE A 214 31.97 30.38 9.27
N CYS A 215 32.10 29.49 8.26
CA CYS A 215 31.21 29.48 7.10
C CYS A 215 29.76 29.16 7.48
N LEU A 216 29.54 28.17 8.35
CA LEU A 216 28.20 27.82 8.85
C LEU A 216 27.57 29.00 9.59
N SER A 217 28.30 29.66 10.48
CA SER A 217 27.79 30.81 11.22
C SER A 217 27.39 31.95 10.28
N LEU A 218 28.21 32.25 9.26
CA LEU A 218 27.89 33.27 8.26
C LEU A 218 26.66 32.89 7.44
N MET A 219 26.57 31.65 6.97
CA MET A 219 25.41 31.16 6.22
C MET A 219 24.13 31.17 7.07
N ALA A 220 24.21 30.79 8.35
CA ALA A 220 23.08 30.83 9.27
C ALA A 220 22.59 32.26 9.50
N VAL A 221 23.50 33.24 9.61
CA VAL A 221 23.15 34.67 9.68
C VAL A 221 22.45 35.14 8.40
N VAL A 222 22.96 34.76 7.23
CA VAL A 222 22.31 35.09 5.94
C VAL A 222 20.88 34.54 5.88
N VAL A 223 20.68 33.29 6.30
CA VAL A 223 19.35 32.67 6.36
C VAL A 223 18.44 33.36 7.39
N PHE A 224 18.98 33.78 8.53
CA PHE A 224 18.22 34.44 9.59
C PHE A 224 17.79 35.87 9.24
N VAL A 225 18.63 36.64 8.52
CA VAL A 225 18.36 38.03 8.12
C VAL A 225 17.30 38.09 7.01
N GLY A 226 17.30 37.13 6.08
CA GLY A 226 16.15 36.96 5.19
C GLY A 226 16.39 36.06 3.99
N VAL A 227 15.53 35.05 3.83
CA VAL A 227 15.60 34.04 2.76
C VAL A 227 15.30 34.61 1.36
N LYS A 228 14.73 35.84 1.30
CA LYS A 228 14.43 36.53 0.03
C LYS A 228 15.67 36.78 -0.83
N TYR A 229 16.82 37.04 -0.22
CA TYR A 229 18.07 37.26 -0.96
C TYR A 229 18.60 35.95 -1.55
N VAL A 230 18.58 34.87 -0.78
CA VAL A 230 18.97 33.51 -1.23
C VAL A 230 18.14 33.09 -2.44
N ASN A 231 16.82 33.35 -2.42
CA ASN A 231 15.93 33.08 -3.54
C ASN A 231 16.35 33.78 -4.85
N LYS A 232 16.82 35.03 -4.79
CA LYS A 232 17.26 35.76 -5.99
C LYS A 232 18.56 35.20 -6.58
N PHE A 233 19.44 34.65 -5.75
CA PHE A 233 20.71 34.06 -6.21
C PHE A 233 20.56 32.62 -6.71
N ALA A 234 19.39 31.99 -6.56
CA ALA A 234 19.14 30.62 -6.99
C ALA A 234 19.46 30.36 -8.47
N SER A 235 19.10 31.30 -9.36
CA SER A 235 19.36 31.20 -10.79
C SER A 235 20.83 31.35 -11.15
N LEU A 236 21.58 32.15 -10.39
CA LEU A 236 23.03 32.29 -10.53
C LEU A 236 23.73 30.97 -10.20
N PHE A 237 23.36 30.33 -9.09
CA PHE A 237 23.94 29.04 -8.70
C PHE A 237 23.66 27.94 -9.74
N LEU A 238 22.46 27.93 -10.32
CA LEU A 238 22.12 27.01 -11.41
C LEU A 238 22.98 27.26 -12.67
N ALA A 239 23.19 28.52 -13.04
CA ALA A 239 24.03 28.87 -14.18
C ALA A 239 25.48 28.42 -13.99
N CYS A 240 26.04 28.58 -12.78
CA CYS A 240 27.38 28.10 -12.45
C CYS A 240 27.54 26.58 -12.67
N VAL A 241 26.54 25.78 -12.27
CA VAL A 241 26.55 24.32 -12.45
C VAL A 241 26.52 23.96 -13.93
N ILE A 242 25.59 24.54 -14.71
CA ILE A 242 25.43 24.21 -16.13
C ILE A 242 26.69 24.59 -16.92
N ILE A 243 27.23 25.79 -16.70
CA ILE A 243 28.46 26.25 -17.36
C ILE A 243 29.62 25.30 -17.04
N SER A 244 29.76 24.88 -15.77
CA SER A 244 30.82 23.96 -15.36
C SER A 244 30.72 22.60 -16.08
N ILE A 245 29.51 22.04 -16.17
CA ILE A 245 29.27 20.76 -16.87
C ILE A 245 29.59 20.89 -18.37
N VAL A 246 29.13 21.97 -19.02
CA VAL A 246 29.41 22.22 -20.44
C VAL A 246 30.91 22.39 -20.69
N SER A 247 31.64 23.07 -19.79
CA SER A 247 33.09 23.22 -19.87
C SER A 247 33.85 21.89 -19.77
N ILE A 248 33.36 20.93 -18.98
CA ILE A 248 33.93 19.58 -18.90
C ILE A 248 33.75 18.85 -20.23
N TYR A 249 32.54 18.86 -20.80
CA TYR A 249 32.28 18.22 -22.10
C TYR A 249 33.08 18.87 -23.24
N ALA A 250 33.12 20.19 -23.28
CA ALA A 250 33.90 20.93 -24.29
C ALA A 250 35.39 20.57 -24.22
N GLY A 251 35.93 20.49 -23.01
CA GLY A 251 37.32 20.09 -22.78
C GLY A 251 37.61 18.64 -23.16
N ALA A 252 36.71 17.72 -22.81
CA ALA A 252 36.81 16.31 -23.22
C ALA A 252 36.81 16.14 -24.76
N ILE A 253 35.92 16.86 -25.47
CA ILE A 253 35.88 16.83 -26.95
C ILE A 253 37.14 17.48 -27.53
N LYS A 254 37.60 18.61 -26.97
CA LYS A 254 38.83 19.27 -27.42
C LYS A 254 40.06 18.35 -27.30
N SER A 255 40.10 17.52 -26.26
CA SER A 255 41.20 16.58 -26.02
C SER A 255 41.40 15.54 -27.13
N ILE A 256 40.42 15.34 -28.02
CA ILE A 256 40.54 14.48 -29.22
C ILE A 256 41.59 15.05 -30.19
N PHE A 257 41.59 16.37 -30.38
CA PHE A 257 42.43 17.04 -31.36
C PHE A 257 43.65 17.72 -30.73
N HIS A 258 43.45 18.32 -29.56
CA HIS A 258 44.45 19.06 -28.83
C HIS A 258 44.33 18.76 -27.33
N PRO A 259 45.00 17.71 -26.83
CA PRO A 259 45.04 17.43 -25.40
C PRO A 259 45.72 18.59 -24.64
N PRO A 260 45.27 18.91 -23.42
CA PRO A 260 45.93 19.90 -22.58
C PRO A 260 47.25 19.36 -22.01
N ASP A 261 48.27 20.23 -21.96
CA ASP A 261 49.60 19.88 -21.47
C ASP A 261 49.72 20.00 -19.95
N PHE A 262 49.48 18.88 -19.26
CA PHE A 262 49.71 18.71 -17.83
C PHE A 262 50.64 17.52 -17.60
N PRO A 263 51.97 17.74 -17.57
CA PRO A 263 52.92 16.66 -17.35
C PRO A 263 52.98 16.26 -15.87
N ILE A 264 53.19 14.96 -15.63
CA ILE A 264 53.39 14.38 -14.30
C ILE A 264 54.75 13.69 -14.24
N CYS A 265 55.38 13.75 -13.07
CA CYS A 265 56.72 13.22 -12.85
C CYS A 265 56.67 11.86 -12.16
N MET A 266 57.35 10.88 -12.74
CA MET A 266 57.43 9.50 -12.25
C MET A 266 58.88 9.15 -11.93
N LEU A 267 59.10 8.46 -10.82
CA LEU A 267 60.38 7.84 -10.49
C LEU A 267 60.21 6.33 -10.62
N GLY A 268 60.73 5.74 -11.70
CA GLY A 268 60.43 4.36 -12.06
C GLY A 268 58.93 4.17 -12.29
N ASN A 269 58.28 3.44 -11.38
CA ASN A 269 56.83 3.22 -11.40
C ASN A 269 56.05 4.10 -10.39
N ARG A 270 56.72 4.85 -9.50
CA ARG A 270 56.09 5.63 -8.42
C ARG A 270 55.82 7.09 -8.81
N THR A 271 54.66 7.62 -8.46
CA THR A 271 54.27 9.02 -8.73
C THR A 271 54.82 9.98 -7.67
N LEU A 272 55.41 11.09 -8.12
CA LEU A 272 55.98 12.14 -7.26
C LEU A 272 55.04 13.34 -7.09
N VAL A 273 55.11 14.02 -5.94
CA VAL A 273 54.37 15.27 -5.67
C VAL A 273 54.99 16.43 -6.45
N ARG A 274 54.26 17.02 -7.38
CA ARG A 274 54.80 17.97 -8.38
C ARG A 274 55.33 19.28 -7.79
N ASP A 275 54.76 19.74 -6.68
CA ASP A 275 55.07 21.07 -6.11
C ASP A 275 56.36 21.12 -5.28
N LEU A 276 56.97 19.97 -5.00
CA LEU A 276 58.18 19.90 -4.18
C LEU A 276 59.47 20.13 -5.00
N PHE A 277 59.37 20.19 -6.33
CA PHE A 277 60.51 20.39 -7.24
C PHE A 277 60.11 21.14 -8.52
N ASP A 278 61.05 21.87 -9.11
CA ASP A 278 60.77 22.75 -10.24
C ASP A 278 60.84 21.97 -11.58
N VAL A 279 61.89 21.15 -11.75
CA VAL A 279 62.18 20.37 -12.97
C VAL A 279 62.11 18.86 -12.68
N CYS A 280 61.43 18.09 -13.53
CA CYS A 280 61.31 16.63 -13.46
C CYS A 280 62.56 15.91 -14.02
N GLN A 281 63.75 16.26 -13.52
CA GLN A 281 65.01 15.64 -13.91
C GLN A 281 65.95 15.56 -12.71
N LYS A 282 66.86 14.57 -12.70
CA LYS A 282 67.85 14.41 -11.62
C LYS A 282 68.92 15.51 -11.63
N MET A 283 69.36 15.91 -12.81
CA MET A 283 70.38 16.94 -13.02
C MET A 283 69.80 18.00 -13.96
N GLU A 284 70.12 19.26 -13.70
CA GLU A 284 69.73 20.42 -14.51
C GLU A 284 70.99 21.03 -15.12
N VAL A 285 70.96 21.34 -16.42
CA VAL A 285 72.07 22.02 -17.09
C VAL A 285 71.87 23.53 -16.94
N LYS A 286 72.67 24.18 -16.09
CA LYS A 286 72.69 25.65 -15.94
C LYS A 286 73.96 26.18 -16.60
N GLY A 287 73.83 26.70 -17.82
CA GLY A 287 74.99 27.08 -18.64
C GLY A 287 75.70 25.86 -19.21
N ASN A 288 77.01 25.73 -18.98
CA ASN A 288 77.81 24.55 -19.37
C ASN A 288 78.04 23.56 -18.22
N GLU A 289 77.46 23.80 -17.04
CA GLU A 289 77.64 22.97 -15.84
C GLU A 289 76.37 22.17 -15.52
N THR A 290 76.56 20.90 -15.16
CA THR A 290 75.50 20.00 -14.69
C THR A 290 75.36 20.11 -13.18
N VAL A 291 74.28 20.76 -12.73
CA VAL A 291 74.00 20.99 -11.31
C VAL A 291 72.88 20.03 -10.86
N PRO A 292 72.94 19.43 -9.66
CA PRO A 292 71.83 18.63 -9.14
C PRO A 292 70.56 19.47 -9.02
N SER A 293 69.42 18.88 -9.41
CA SER A 293 68.13 19.57 -9.32
C SER A 293 67.62 19.61 -7.87
N LYS A 294 66.55 20.38 -7.64
CA LYS A 294 65.84 20.37 -6.35
C LYS A 294 65.28 18.98 -6.00
N LEU A 295 64.93 18.18 -7.00
CA LEU A 295 64.51 16.80 -6.82
C LEU A 295 65.65 15.93 -6.27
N TRP A 296 66.88 16.11 -6.76
CA TRP A 296 68.06 15.39 -6.23
C TRP A 296 68.28 15.68 -4.74
N ARG A 297 68.13 16.94 -4.32
CA ARG A 297 68.30 17.37 -2.92
C ARG A 297 67.27 16.76 -1.97
N ASN A 298 66.10 16.36 -2.47
CA ASN A 298 65.07 15.73 -1.64
C ASN A 298 65.42 14.26 -1.30
N PHE A 299 66.12 13.55 -2.20
CA PHE A 299 66.42 12.12 -2.07
C PHE A 299 67.90 11.82 -1.72
N CYS A 300 68.78 12.83 -1.69
CA CYS A 300 70.21 12.69 -1.45
C CYS A 300 70.72 13.73 -0.44
N ILE A 301 71.64 13.33 0.44
CA ILE A 301 72.14 14.17 1.54
C ILE A 301 73.21 15.20 1.09
N SER A 302 73.92 14.95 -0.02
CA SER A 302 75.06 15.77 -0.49
C SER A 302 74.80 16.47 -1.83
N GLU A 303 75.30 17.70 -1.98
CA GLU A 303 75.25 18.48 -3.23
C GLU A 303 76.25 17.97 -4.30
N ASN A 304 77.25 17.18 -3.91
CA ASN A 304 78.25 16.65 -4.85
C ASN A 304 77.89 15.22 -5.28
N ALA A 305 77.64 15.03 -6.58
CA ALA A 305 77.22 13.76 -7.19
C ALA A 305 78.22 12.59 -6.99
N SER A 306 79.48 12.87 -6.64
CA SER A 306 80.55 11.88 -6.49
C SER A 306 80.65 11.21 -5.11
N SER A 307 79.95 11.72 -4.09
CA SER A 307 80.02 11.21 -2.69
C SER A 307 78.67 11.23 -1.96
N ALA A 308 77.57 11.16 -2.70
CA ALA A 308 76.22 11.26 -2.14
C ALA A 308 75.68 9.90 -1.70
N HIS A 309 75.32 9.77 -0.42
CA HIS A 309 74.42 8.71 0.05
C HIS A 309 72.99 9.11 -0.33
N CYS A 310 72.45 8.45 -1.34
CA CYS A 310 71.12 8.67 -1.87
C CYS A 310 70.19 7.51 -1.50
N ASP A 311 68.88 7.76 -1.55
CA ASP A 311 67.89 6.70 -1.47
C ASP A 311 68.13 5.61 -2.54
N GLU A 312 68.06 4.34 -2.12
CA GLU A 312 68.43 3.19 -2.94
C GLU A 312 67.49 3.04 -4.16
N TYR A 313 66.20 3.32 -3.97
CA TYR A 313 65.22 3.29 -5.05
C TYR A 313 65.42 4.46 -6.03
N PHE A 314 65.80 5.64 -5.53
CA PHE A 314 66.11 6.80 -6.37
C PHE A 314 67.39 6.61 -7.20
N ALA A 315 68.41 5.94 -6.67
CA ALA A 315 69.65 5.68 -7.39
C ALA A 315 69.44 4.74 -8.58
N GLN A 316 68.64 3.69 -8.39
CA GLN A 316 68.47 2.60 -9.37
C GLN A 316 67.41 2.88 -10.44
N ASN A 317 66.42 3.74 -10.18
CA ASN A 317 65.33 4.02 -11.10
C ASN A 317 65.48 5.38 -11.80
N ASN A 318 65.11 5.45 -13.08
CA ASN A 318 65.14 6.70 -13.86
C ASN A 318 63.91 7.57 -13.55
N VAL A 319 64.10 8.89 -13.67
CA VAL A 319 63.00 9.86 -13.61
C VAL A 319 62.44 10.06 -15.01
N THR A 320 61.14 9.93 -15.18
CA THR A 320 60.43 10.08 -16.45
C THR A 320 59.26 11.05 -16.31
N GLU A 321 58.97 11.79 -17.38
CA GLU A 321 57.83 12.70 -17.45
C GLU A 321 56.80 12.11 -18.41
N ILE A 322 55.55 11.98 -17.97
CA ILE A 322 54.45 11.45 -18.77
C ILE A 322 53.28 12.45 -18.81
N GLN A 323 52.44 12.37 -19.84
CA GLN A 323 51.27 13.23 -19.97
C GLN A 323 50.16 12.79 -19.00
N GLY A 324 49.69 13.68 -18.13
CA GLY A 324 48.58 13.40 -17.22
C GLY A 324 47.21 13.33 -17.92
N ILE A 325 47.06 14.02 -19.06
CA ILE A 325 45.86 13.97 -19.91
C ILE A 325 46.30 13.62 -21.34
N PRO A 326 46.44 12.34 -21.66
CA PRO A 326 46.78 11.91 -23.02
C PRO A 326 45.63 12.15 -24.02
N GLY A 327 44.40 12.39 -23.53
CA GLY A 327 43.23 12.73 -24.34
C GLY A 327 42.48 11.51 -24.87
N LEU A 328 41.26 11.74 -25.39
CA LEU A 328 40.32 10.68 -25.73
C LEU A 328 40.81 9.75 -26.86
N ALA A 329 41.71 10.22 -27.73
CA ALA A 329 42.26 9.44 -28.85
C ALA A 329 43.37 8.45 -28.44
N SER A 330 43.91 8.55 -27.21
CA SER A 330 45.09 7.80 -26.76
C SER A 330 44.84 6.32 -26.46
N GLY A 331 43.59 5.91 -26.24
CA GLY A 331 43.25 4.53 -25.86
C GLY A 331 43.48 4.19 -24.39
N ILE A 332 43.76 5.18 -23.52
CA ILE A 332 44.03 5.01 -22.07
C ILE A 332 42.90 4.30 -21.30
N ILE A 333 41.67 4.32 -21.84
CA ILE A 333 40.52 3.62 -21.27
C ILE A 333 40.79 2.13 -20.96
N ARG A 334 41.66 1.48 -21.74
CA ARG A 334 42.02 0.07 -21.52
C ARG A 334 42.74 -0.16 -20.19
N GLU A 335 43.58 0.79 -19.78
CA GLU A 335 44.30 0.74 -18.50
C GLU A 335 43.37 1.07 -17.32
N ASN A 336 42.39 1.97 -17.54
CA ASN A 336 41.44 2.41 -16.51
C ASN A 336 40.18 1.53 -16.39
N MET A 337 40.06 0.41 -17.10
CA MET A 337 38.83 -0.40 -17.08
C MET A 337 38.57 -1.06 -15.72
N TRP A 338 39.64 -1.49 -15.05
CA TRP A 338 39.59 -2.26 -13.82
C TRP A 338 39.97 -1.41 -12.62
N GLY A 339 39.39 -1.71 -11.46
CA GLY A 339 39.68 -1.02 -10.21
C GLY A 339 40.96 -1.52 -9.55
N ASP A 340 41.59 -0.60 -8.82
CA ASP A 340 42.76 -0.82 -8.00
C ASP A 340 42.49 -0.26 -6.60
N TYR A 341 42.08 -1.16 -5.70
CA TYR A 341 41.73 -0.81 -4.32
C TYR A 341 42.99 -0.79 -3.47
N MET A 342 43.29 0.37 -2.90
CA MET A 342 44.53 0.61 -2.14
C MET A 342 44.25 0.73 -0.64
N GLU A 343 45.21 0.31 0.16
CA GLU A 343 45.25 0.58 1.60
C GLU A 343 45.77 1.99 1.87
N LYS A 344 45.41 2.55 3.03
CA LYS A 344 45.86 3.88 3.44
C LYS A 344 47.40 3.93 3.51
N GLY A 345 48.00 4.88 2.81
CA GLY A 345 49.46 5.09 2.78
C GLY A 345 50.20 4.26 1.72
N GLN A 346 49.52 3.50 0.87
CA GLN A 346 50.17 2.90 -0.31
C GLN A 346 50.49 3.97 -1.36
N ILE A 347 51.66 3.86 -2.01
CA ILE A 347 52.12 4.80 -3.03
C ILE A 347 51.38 4.53 -4.34
N LEU A 348 51.01 5.59 -5.06
CA LEU A 348 50.38 5.46 -6.37
C LEU A 348 51.44 5.05 -7.41
N GLU A 349 51.25 3.85 -7.97
CA GLU A 349 52.15 3.28 -8.96
C GLU A 349 51.47 3.09 -10.32
N LYS A 350 52.24 3.25 -11.41
CA LYS A 350 51.81 2.91 -12.77
C LYS A 350 52.45 1.58 -13.22
N PRO A 351 51.67 0.50 -13.40
CA PRO A 351 52.22 -0.83 -13.69
C PRO A 351 52.86 -0.96 -15.07
N SER A 352 52.55 -0.06 -16.01
CA SER A 352 53.13 -0.08 -17.36
C SER A 352 54.57 0.42 -17.42
N LEU A 353 55.08 1.06 -16.36
CA LEU A 353 56.43 1.62 -16.32
C LEU A 353 57.41 0.64 -15.65
N PRO A 354 58.63 0.47 -16.20
CA PRO A 354 59.63 -0.41 -15.61
C PRO A 354 60.15 0.18 -14.29
N SER A 355 60.31 -0.67 -13.28
CA SER A 355 60.95 -0.34 -12.01
C SER A 355 61.79 -1.51 -11.50
N VAL A 356 62.85 -1.20 -10.76
CA VAL A 356 63.64 -2.16 -10.01
C VAL A 356 63.08 -2.22 -8.58
N ASP A 357 62.71 -3.42 -8.14
CA ASP A 357 62.06 -3.64 -6.85
C ASP A 357 63.10 -3.61 -5.71
N VAL A 358 63.35 -2.41 -5.18
CA VAL A 358 64.22 -2.14 -4.04
C VAL A 358 63.49 -1.30 -3.00
N HIS A 359 63.74 -1.58 -1.72
CA HIS A 359 63.10 -0.85 -0.63
C HIS A 359 63.67 0.58 -0.53
N GLY A 360 62.78 1.57 -0.59
CA GLY A 360 63.14 2.97 -0.33
C GLY A 360 63.15 3.28 1.17
N SER A 361 63.81 4.36 1.55
CA SER A 361 63.85 4.91 2.92
C SER A 361 62.48 5.47 3.34
N MET A 362 62.11 5.30 4.61
CA MET A 362 60.88 5.88 5.16
C MET A 362 60.89 7.42 5.16
N GLU A 363 62.07 8.05 5.21
CA GLU A 363 62.23 9.51 5.15
C GLU A 363 61.79 10.09 3.79
N SER A 364 61.92 9.29 2.72
CA SER A 364 61.55 9.69 1.35
C SER A 364 60.05 9.54 1.06
N PHE A 365 59.27 8.95 1.97
CA PHE A 365 57.84 8.69 1.79
C PHE A 365 57.03 9.97 1.52
N GLY A 366 57.45 11.10 2.10
CA GLY A 366 56.82 12.41 1.96
C GLY A 366 56.81 13.02 0.56
N PHE A 367 57.65 12.50 -0.34
CA PHE A 367 57.79 13.02 -1.71
C PHE A 367 56.92 12.27 -2.74
N TYR A 368 56.30 11.17 -2.33
CA TYR A 368 55.42 10.35 -3.16
C TYR A 368 53.96 10.70 -2.93
N VAL A 369 53.15 10.55 -3.98
CA VAL A 369 51.70 10.60 -3.85
C VAL A 369 51.21 9.27 -3.28
N SER A 370 50.44 9.33 -2.19
CA SER A 370 49.95 8.15 -1.48
C SER A 370 48.43 8.15 -1.31
N ALA A 371 47.85 6.97 -1.11
CA ALA A 371 46.42 6.80 -0.89
C ALA A 371 46.00 7.36 0.49
N ASP A 372 45.10 8.35 0.47
CA ASP A 372 44.62 9.07 1.68
C ASP A 372 43.82 8.18 2.65
N ILE A 373 42.98 7.29 2.09
CA ILE A 373 42.11 6.38 2.82
C ILE A 373 42.11 4.98 2.19
N ALA A 374 41.88 3.96 3.01
CA ALA A 374 41.66 2.61 2.52
C ALA A 374 40.32 2.54 1.77
N THR A 375 40.34 2.03 0.55
CA THR A 375 39.16 2.03 -0.33
C THR A 375 38.59 0.64 -0.53
N SER A 376 37.27 0.59 -0.67
CA SER A 376 36.53 -0.63 -0.99
C SER A 376 35.31 -0.28 -1.83
N PHE A 377 34.77 -1.25 -2.57
CA PHE A 377 33.55 -1.06 -3.36
C PHE A 377 32.41 -0.48 -2.52
N THR A 378 32.22 -0.98 -1.29
CA THR A 378 31.11 -0.59 -0.40
C THR A 378 31.26 0.83 0.14
N LEU A 379 32.49 1.26 0.41
CA LEU A 379 32.78 2.64 0.82
C LEU A 379 32.45 3.63 -0.30
N LEU A 380 32.86 3.31 -1.54
CA LEU A 380 32.63 4.18 -2.70
C LEU A 380 31.14 4.33 -3.03
N VAL A 381 30.33 3.27 -2.84
CA VAL A 381 28.87 3.37 -2.94
C VAL A 381 28.31 4.40 -1.94
N GLY A 382 28.76 4.37 -0.69
CA GLY A 382 28.34 5.32 0.35
C GLY A 382 28.80 6.77 0.10
N ILE A 383 29.95 6.97 -0.54
CA ILE A 383 30.46 8.29 -0.92
C ILE A 383 29.73 8.83 -2.16
N PHE A 384 29.37 7.96 -3.11
CA PHE A 384 28.69 8.38 -4.34
C PHE A 384 27.19 8.65 -4.12
N PHE A 385 26.49 7.88 -3.28
CA PHE A 385 25.04 7.96 -3.13
C PHE A 385 24.46 9.37 -2.91
N PRO A 386 25.08 10.29 -2.14
CA PRO A 386 24.61 11.68 -1.99
C PRO A 386 24.39 12.40 -3.32
N SER A 387 25.16 12.07 -4.36
CA SER A 387 25.06 12.67 -5.70
C SER A 387 23.76 12.34 -6.45
N ALA A 388 23.08 11.26 -6.07
CA ALA A 388 21.79 10.85 -6.63
C ALA A 388 20.60 11.34 -5.78
N THR A 389 20.85 11.93 -4.61
CA THR A 389 19.79 12.44 -3.71
C THR A 389 19.20 13.76 -4.21
N GLY A 390 18.20 14.31 -3.52
CA GLY A 390 17.57 15.59 -3.90
C GLY A 390 16.32 15.47 -4.77
N ILE A 391 15.84 14.26 -5.06
CA ILE A 391 14.64 14.03 -5.90
C ILE A 391 13.35 14.66 -5.33
N MET A 392 13.29 14.86 -4.00
CA MET A 392 12.14 15.48 -3.34
C MET A 392 12.05 17.00 -3.58
N ALA A 393 13.10 17.61 -4.14
CA ALA A 393 13.05 19.02 -4.53
C ALA A 393 12.00 19.32 -5.61
N GLY A 394 11.62 18.31 -6.42
CA GLY A 394 10.58 18.46 -7.44
C GLY A 394 9.18 18.72 -6.87
N SER A 395 8.87 18.24 -5.66
CA SER A 395 7.57 18.43 -5.01
C SER A 395 7.57 19.56 -3.98
N ASN A 396 8.73 20.15 -3.68
CA ASN A 396 8.89 21.24 -2.74
C ASN A 396 8.16 22.54 -3.14
N ARG A 397 7.63 22.65 -4.36
CA ARG A 397 6.80 23.79 -4.82
C ARG A 397 5.40 23.38 -5.28
N SER A 398 4.83 22.37 -4.65
CA SER A 398 3.53 21.85 -5.02
C SER A 398 2.42 22.91 -5.13
N GLY A 399 2.47 23.99 -4.31
CA GLY A 399 1.46 25.05 -4.28
C GLY A 399 1.54 26.10 -5.39
N ASP A 400 2.69 26.25 -6.06
CA ASP A 400 2.89 27.29 -7.10
C ASP A 400 2.68 26.75 -8.53
N LEU A 401 2.48 25.43 -8.67
CA LEU A 401 2.32 24.74 -9.95
C LEU A 401 0.88 24.87 -10.48
N ARG A 402 0.74 25.12 -11.78
CA ARG A 402 -0.58 25.17 -12.45
C ARG A 402 -1.29 23.80 -12.43
N ASP A 403 -0.52 22.73 -12.63
CA ASP A 403 -0.99 21.35 -12.53
C ASP A 403 0.10 20.50 -11.86
N ALA A 404 0.02 20.38 -10.53
CA ALA A 404 0.99 19.63 -9.75
C ALA A 404 0.96 18.12 -10.04
N GLN A 405 -0.23 17.55 -10.32
CA GLN A 405 -0.40 16.10 -10.54
C GLN A 405 0.30 15.64 -11.81
N LYS A 406 0.32 16.46 -12.87
CA LYS A 406 1.07 16.17 -14.11
C LYS A 406 2.52 16.62 -14.04
N SER A 407 2.80 17.80 -13.46
CA SER A 407 4.14 18.40 -13.49
C SER A 407 5.15 17.68 -12.61
N ILE A 408 4.75 17.21 -11.41
CA ILE A 408 5.68 16.56 -10.47
C ILE A 408 6.25 15.26 -11.06
N PRO A 409 5.44 14.31 -11.58
CA PRO A 409 5.96 13.08 -12.17
C PRO A 409 6.87 13.33 -13.38
N VAL A 410 6.43 14.16 -14.32
CA VAL A 410 7.18 14.42 -15.57
C VAL A 410 8.49 15.12 -15.28
N GLY A 411 8.47 16.19 -14.47
CA GLY A 411 9.67 16.97 -14.17
C GLY A 411 10.69 16.19 -13.35
N THR A 412 10.25 15.38 -12.38
CA THR A 412 11.17 14.62 -11.52
C THR A 412 11.84 13.47 -12.28
N ILE A 413 11.08 12.68 -13.04
CA ILE A 413 11.63 11.56 -13.81
C ILE A 413 12.59 12.07 -14.89
N LEU A 414 12.25 13.17 -15.56
CA LEU A 414 13.12 13.79 -16.56
C LEU A 414 14.43 14.29 -15.93
N ALA A 415 14.38 14.94 -14.75
CA ALA A 415 15.57 15.42 -14.06
C ALA A 415 16.51 14.28 -13.63
N ILE A 416 15.96 13.18 -13.10
CA ILE A 416 16.76 11.98 -12.74
C ILE A 416 17.38 11.36 -14.00
N THR A 417 16.64 11.30 -15.10
CA THR A 417 17.16 10.78 -16.37
C THR A 417 18.32 11.65 -16.88
N THR A 418 18.17 12.98 -16.89
CA THR A 418 19.24 13.90 -17.31
C THR A 418 20.48 13.77 -16.44
N THR A 419 20.32 13.77 -15.12
CA THR A 419 21.45 13.69 -14.17
C THR A 419 22.17 12.34 -14.24
N SER A 420 21.41 11.25 -14.35
CA SER A 420 21.97 9.90 -14.53
C SER A 420 22.78 9.82 -15.83
N LEU A 421 22.26 10.36 -16.93
CA LEU A 421 22.99 10.41 -18.20
C LEU A 421 24.31 11.18 -18.06
N VAL A 422 24.31 12.33 -17.38
CA VAL A 422 25.53 13.11 -17.12
C VAL A 422 26.53 12.34 -16.29
N TYR A 423 26.10 11.59 -15.26
CA TYR A 423 27.01 10.77 -14.47
C TYR A 423 27.61 9.60 -15.27
N PHE A 424 26.79 8.88 -16.04
CA PHE A 424 27.27 7.77 -16.87
C PHE A 424 28.27 8.22 -17.94
N SER A 425 27.97 9.30 -18.66
CA SER A 425 28.91 9.85 -19.65
C SER A 425 30.18 10.39 -19.00
N SER A 426 30.10 11.04 -17.84
CA SER A 426 31.28 11.55 -17.13
C SER A 426 32.21 10.42 -16.67
N VAL A 427 31.66 9.30 -16.17
CA VAL A 427 32.45 8.11 -15.78
C VAL A 427 33.28 7.59 -16.95
N VAL A 428 32.66 7.47 -18.13
CA VAL A 428 33.34 6.99 -19.34
C VAL A 428 34.37 8.01 -19.83
N LEU A 429 34.02 9.30 -19.85
CA LEU A 429 34.92 10.36 -20.33
C LEU A 429 36.15 10.53 -19.43
N PHE A 430 36.00 10.46 -18.11
CA PHE A 430 37.14 10.58 -17.19
C PHE A 430 38.11 9.42 -17.36
N GLY A 431 37.61 8.18 -17.39
CA GLY A 431 38.46 7.01 -17.60
C GLY A 431 39.10 6.95 -18.99
N ALA A 432 38.53 7.61 -19.99
CA ALA A 432 39.05 7.61 -21.36
C ALA A 432 39.97 8.79 -21.71
N CYS A 433 39.99 9.85 -20.91
CA CYS A 433 40.80 11.05 -21.18
C CYS A 433 41.98 11.23 -20.22
N ILE A 434 41.86 10.78 -18.96
CA ILE A 434 42.80 11.10 -17.87
C ILE A 434 43.61 9.85 -17.50
N GLU A 435 44.89 10.05 -17.21
CA GLU A 435 45.81 9.00 -16.75
C GLU A 435 45.42 8.42 -15.38
N GLY A 436 45.59 7.12 -15.18
CA GLY A 436 45.06 6.41 -14.00
C GLY A 436 45.68 6.82 -12.66
N VAL A 437 46.96 7.21 -12.64
CA VAL A 437 47.60 7.77 -11.44
C VAL A 437 47.04 9.15 -11.07
N VAL A 438 46.65 9.96 -12.04
CA VAL A 438 46.04 11.28 -11.80
C VAL A 438 44.60 11.12 -11.32
N LEU A 439 43.86 10.13 -11.83
CA LEU A 439 42.51 9.83 -11.35
C LEU A 439 42.51 9.33 -9.90
N ARG A 440 43.49 8.52 -9.50
CA ARG A 440 43.60 7.99 -8.12
C ARG A 440 44.08 9.03 -7.11
N ASP A 441 44.67 10.12 -7.57
CA ASP A 441 45.05 11.26 -6.74
C ASP A 441 43.83 12.14 -6.42
N LYS A 442 43.45 12.15 -5.14
CA LYS A 442 42.27 12.86 -4.65
C LYS A 442 42.44 14.38 -4.63
N PHE A 443 43.64 14.89 -4.34
CA PHE A 443 43.89 16.33 -4.14
C PHE A 443 44.61 16.97 -5.32
N GLY A 444 45.12 16.17 -6.26
CA GLY A 444 45.83 16.67 -7.45
C GLY A 444 47.26 17.08 -7.15
N ASP A 445 47.89 16.48 -6.14
CA ASP A 445 49.29 16.69 -5.78
C ASP A 445 50.26 16.33 -6.94
N ALA A 446 49.86 15.40 -7.82
CA ALA A 446 50.59 15.04 -9.04
C ALA A 446 50.52 16.11 -10.15
N VAL A 447 49.49 16.96 -10.15
CA VAL A 447 49.20 17.95 -11.20
C VAL A 447 49.26 19.39 -10.67
N SER A 448 50.21 19.65 -9.77
CA SER A 448 50.44 20.95 -9.13
C SER A 448 49.21 21.52 -8.41
N ASN A 449 48.59 20.70 -7.55
CA ASN A 449 47.42 21.07 -6.75
C ASN A 449 46.25 21.61 -7.61
N ASN A 450 46.15 21.20 -8.88
CA ASN A 450 44.99 21.50 -9.70
C ASN A 450 43.90 20.44 -9.49
N LEU A 451 42.65 20.90 -9.49
CA LEU A 451 41.50 20.01 -9.41
C LEU A 451 41.47 19.10 -10.67
N VAL A 452 41.45 17.79 -10.50
CA VAL A 452 41.62 16.80 -11.59
C VAL A 452 40.56 16.91 -12.70
N VAL A 453 39.29 17.20 -12.38
CA VAL A 453 38.30 17.48 -13.44
C VAL A 453 38.47 18.87 -14.06
N GLY A 454 39.11 19.80 -13.34
CA GLY A 454 39.45 21.14 -13.83
C GLY A 454 40.49 21.10 -14.94
N THR A 455 41.51 20.24 -14.85
CA THR A 455 42.57 20.09 -15.86
C THR A 455 42.04 19.61 -17.22
N LEU A 456 40.92 18.89 -17.22
CA LEU A 456 40.23 18.48 -18.45
C LEU A 456 39.39 19.61 -19.08
N SER A 457 39.00 20.63 -18.32
CA SER A 457 37.99 21.61 -18.74
C SER A 457 38.49 22.66 -19.74
N TRP A 458 37.59 23.15 -20.60
CA TRP A 458 37.83 24.31 -21.48
C TRP A 458 36.85 25.44 -21.15
N PRO A 459 37.26 26.73 -21.12
CA PRO A 459 38.54 27.31 -21.56
C PRO A 459 39.69 27.32 -20.52
N SER A 460 39.39 27.15 -19.24
CA SER A 460 40.40 27.23 -18.16
C SER A 460 39.96 26.42 -16.94
N THR A 461 40.92 25.89 -16.20
CA THR A 461 40.74 25.14 -14.94
C THR A 461 39.93 25.93 -13.91
N TRP A 462 40.11 27.26 -13.87
CA TRP A 462 39.46 28.17 -12.94
C TRP A 462 37.93 28.22 -13.08
N VAL A 463 37.39 27.88 -14.25
CA VAL A 463 35.94 27.86 -14.47
C VAL A 463 35.29 26.82 -13.54
N ILE A 464 35.90 25.64 -13.41
CA ILE A 464 35.40 24.58 -12.54
C ILE A 464 35.65 24.90 -11.07
N VAL A 465 36.81 25.46 -10.73
CA VAL A 465 37.13 25.84 -9.33
C VAL A 465 36.14 26.87 -8.80
N ILE A 466 35.90 27.95 -9.53
CA ILE A 466 34.96 29.02 -9.13
C ILE A 466 33.51 28.52 -9.23
N GLY A 467 33.17 27.80 -10.29
CA GLY A 467 31.81 27.28 -10.52
C GLY A 467 31.37 26.27 -9.46
N SER A 468 32.24 25.32 -9.10
CA SER A 468 31.98 24.34 -8.06
C SER A 468 31.92 24.96 -6.66
N PHE A 469 32.74 25.99 -6.38
CA PHE A 469 32.67 26.74 -5.11
C PHE A 469 31.29 27.38 -4.90
N PHE A 470 30.81 28.19 -5.86
CA PHE A 470 29.50 28.83 -5.76
C PHE A 470 28.34 27.84 -5.80
N SER A 471 28.45 26.77 -6.58
CA SER A 471 27.47 25.67 -6.60
C SER A 471 27.32 25.05 -5.21
N THR A 472 28.45 24.77 -4.55
CA THR A 472 28.46 24.10 -3.25
C THR A 472 27.91 25.02 -2.14
N VAL A 473 28.32 26.30 -2.11
CA VAL A 473 27.74 27.30 -1.19
C VAL A 473 26.24 27.45 -1.41
N GLY A 474 25.78 27.47 -2.67
CA GLY A 474 24.36 27.52 -3.02
C GLY A 474 23.57 26.32 -2.49
N ALA A 475 24.08 25.10 -2.68
CA ALA A 475 23.46 23.87 -2.19
C ALA A 475 23.42 23.80 -0.65
N GLY A 476 24.48 24.29 0.01
CA GLY A 476 24.54 24.45 1.46
C GLY A 476 23.48 25.42 1.99
N LEU A 477 23.33 26.60 1.37
CA LEU A 477 22.30 27.59 1.73
C LEU A 477 20.88 27.03 1.52
N GLN A 478 20.67 26.27 0.44
CA GLN A 478 19.38 25.64 0.17
C GLN A 478 19.03 24.58 1.22
N SER A 479 20.00 23.76 1.62
CA SER A 479 19.79 22.75 2.67
C SER A 479 19.53 23.41 4.03
N LEU A 480 20.27 24.47 4.37
CA LEU A 480 20.14 25.22 5.62
C LEU A 480 18.84 26.04 5.70
N THR A 481 18.24 26.42 4.57
CA THR A 481 16.90 27.05 4.52
C THR A 481 15.78 26.01 4.51
N GLY A 482 16.01 24.85 3.90
CA GLY A 482 15.01 23.80 3.73
C GLY A 482 14.73 22.99 4.99
N ALA A 483 15.77 22.52 5.68
CA ALA A 483 15.63 21.67 6.86
C ALA A 483 14.81 22.35 7.99
N PRO A 484 15.03 23.63 8.35
CA PRO A 484 14.22 24.30 9.37
C PRO A 484 12.74 24.44 9.00
N ARG A 485 12.43 24.69 7.72
CA ARG A 485 11.04 24.80 7.23
C ARG A 485 10.31 23.47 7.32
N LEU A 486 11.00 22.38 7.03
CA LEU A 486 10.49 21.03 7.19
C LEU A 486 10.21 20.70 8.67
N LEU A 487 11.16 20.99 9.56
CA LEU A 487 10.97 20.76 11.00
C LEU A 487 9.82 21.60 11.57
N GLN A 488 9.68 22.85 11.11
CA GLN A 488 8.57 23.71 11.49
C GLN A 488 7.21 23.13 11.05
N ALA A 489 7.12 22.56 9.84
CA ALA A 489 5.90 21.92 9.36
C ALA A 489 5.51 20.70 10.21
N ILE A 490 6.49 19.85 10.54
CA ILE A 490 6.31 18.69 11.44
C ILE A 490 5.82 19.14 12.82
N ALA A 491 6.40 20.22 13.36
CA ALA A 491 6.02 20.75 14.67
C ALA A 491 4.59 21.33 14.68
N LYS A 492 4.14 21.97 13.59
CA LYS A 492 2.78 22.53 13.48
C LYS A 492 1.68 21.47 13.37
N ASP A 493 1.98 20.31 12.77
CA ASP A 493 1.03 19.19 12.72
C ASP A 493 0.75 18.56 14.10
N ASN A 494 1.52 18.93 15.13
CA ASN A 494 1.39 18.41 16.51
C ASN A 494 1.39 16.88 16.60
N ILE A 495 2.08 16.20 15.67
CA ILE A 495 2.28 14.75 15.69
C ILE A 495 3.25 14.31 16.79
N ILE A 496 4.18 15.19 17.17
CA ILE A 496 5.20 14.94 18.19
C ILE A 496 5.16 16.11 19.20
N PRO A 497 4.56 15.91 20.38
CA PRO A 497 4.32 16.99 21.34
C PRO A 497 5.58 17.75 21.78
N PHE A 498 6.71 17.07 21.97
CA PHE A 498 7.94 17.71 22.42
C PHE A 498 8.61 18.60 21.35
N LEU A 499 8.29 18.42 20.06
CA LEU A 499 8.81 19.27 18.98
C LEU A 499 8.04 20.59 18.82
N ARG A 500 6.98 20.83 19.60
CA ARG A 500 6.11 22.00 19.49
C ARG A 500 6.86 23.33 19.58
N VAL A 501 7.95 23.41 20.36
CA VAL A 501 8.79 24.60 20.51
C VAL A 501 9.38 25.05 19.16
N PHE A 502 9.69 24.11 18.27
CA PHE A 502 10.28 24.39 16.96
C PHE A 502 9.28 24.90 15.92
N GLY A 503 7.98 24.91 16.24
CA GLY A 503 6.93 25.48 15.39
C GLY A 503 6.90 27.01 15.38
N HIS A 504 7.62 27.67 16.32
CA HIS A 504 7.66 29.12 16.41
C HIS A 504 8.38 29.76 15.21
N GLY A 505 7.78 30.80 14.64
CA GLY A 505 8.35 31.55 13.52
C GLY A 505 8.11 33.05 13.64
N LYS A 506 8.93 33.85 12.94
CA LYS A 506 8.74 35.30 12.79
C LYS A 506 7.40 35.59 12.08
N ALA A 507 6.93 36.84 12.09
CA ALA A 507 5.75 37.28 11.34
C ALA A 507 5.80 36.92 9.83
N ASN A 508 7.01 36.82 9.28
CA ASN A 508 7.24 36.44 7.89
C ASN A 508 7.06 34.93 7.62
N GLY A 509 6.90 34.10 8.65
CA GLY A 509 6.82 32.64 8.57
C GLY A 509 8.16 31.92 8.73
N GLU A 510 9.26 32.65 8.87
CA GLU A 510 10.60 32.06 8.97
C GLU A 510 10.86 31.45 10.37
N PRO A 511 11.32 30.19 10.46
CA PRO A 511 11.52 29.51 11.73
C PRO A 511 12.81 29.97 12.43
N THR A 512 12.73 30.26 13.73
CA THR A 512 13.89 30.71 14.52
C THR A 512 14.55 29.57 15.28
N TRP A 513 13.81 28.88 16.15
CA TRP A 513 14.34 27.77 16.95
C TRP A 513 14.74 26.57 16.11
N ALA A 514 13.99 26.28 15.03
CA ALA A 514 14.34 25.19 14.12
C ALA A 514 15.64 25.48 13.34
N LEU A 515 15.91 26.75 13.01
CA LEU A 515 17.17 27.15 12.37
C LEU A 515 18.34 26.96 13.34
N LEU A 516 18.17 27.34 14.61
CA LEU A 516 19.18 27.12 15.65
C LEU A 516 19.49 25.62 15.82
N LEU A 517 18.47 24.76 15.92
CA LEU A 517 18.68 23.31 16.03
C LEU A 517 19.41 22.74 14.80
N THR A 518 19.02 23.18 13.61
CA THR A 518 19.66 22.75 12.36
C THR A 518 21.12 23.18 12.31
N GLY A 519 21.44 24.41 12.74
CA GLY A 519 22.81 24.88 12.88
C GLY A 519 23.63 24.03 13.86
N LEU A 520 23.08 23.70 15.03
CA LEU A 520 23.76 22.85 16.02
C LEU A 520 24.03 21.43 15.50
N ILE A 521 23.08 20.81 14.81
CA ILE A 521 23.26 19.47 14.24
C ILE A 521 24.25 19.52 13.05
N ALA A 522 24.18 20.54 12.20
CA ALA A 522 25.14 20.72 11.12
C ALA A 522 26.57 20.93 11.64
N GLU A 523 26.73 21.66 12.77
CA GLU A 523 28.02 21.84 13.43
C GLU A 523 28.63 20.49 13.86
N LEU A 524 27.83 19.55 14.37
CA LEU A 524 28.31 18.19 14.66
C LEU A 524 28.91 17.50 13.41
N GLY A 525 28.30 17.72 12.24
CA GLY A 525 28.83 17.24 10.97
C GLY A 525 30.14 17.91 10.56
N ILE A 526 30.28 19.21 10.83
CA ILE A 526 31.50 19.98 10.53
C ILE A 526 32.67 19.57 11.43
N LEU A 527 32.40 19.27 12.71
CA LEU A 527 33.44 18.82 13.66
C LEU A 527 34.11 17.49 13.26
N ILE A 528 33.39 16.63 12.51
CA ILE A 528 33.96 15.41 11.90
C ILE A 528 35.05 15.78 10.87
N ALA A 529 34.96 16.95 10.23
CA ALA A 529 35.94 17.59 9.35
C ALA A 529 36.26 16.87 8.02
N SER A 530 36.02 15.56 7.93
CA SER A 530 36.22 14.77 6.72
C SER A 530 34.92 14.61 5.93
N LEU A 531 34.91 15.10 4.69
CA LEU A 531 33.79 14.95 3.75
C LEU A 531 33.43 13.48 3.54
N ASP A 532 34.43 12.61 3.41
CA ASP A 532 34.24 11.19 3.06
C ASP A 532 33.62 10.39 4.21
N MET A 533 33.73 10.87 5.45
CA MET A 533 33.08 10.26 6.62
C MET A 533 31.65 10.77 6.81
N VAL A 534 31.36 12.02 6.41
CA VAL A 534 30.02 12.61 6.52
C VAL A 534 29.07 12.08 5.44
N ALA A 535 29.57 11.83 4.22
CA ALA A 535 28.76 11.36 3.09
C ALA A 535 28.01 10.02 3.35
N PRO A 536 28.62 8.98 3.93
CA PRO A 536 27.90 7.75 4.29
C PRO A 536 26.83 7.95 5.36
N ILE A 537 27.05 8.82 6.36
CA ILE A 537 26.07 9.13 7.42
C ILE A 537 24.80 9.73 6.79
N LEU A 538 24.98 10.70 5.89
CA LEU A 538 23.90 11.30 5.13
C LEU A 538 23.16 10.28 4.27
N SER A 539 23.90 9.40 3.59
CA SER A 539 23.33 8.36 2.73
C SER A 539 22.39 7.43 3.50
N MET A 540 22.70 7.10 4.76
CA MET A 540 21.81 6.30 5.62
C MET A 540 20.44 6.96 5.84
N PHE A 541 20.41 8.26 6.14
CA PHE A 541 19.15 8.98 6.38
C PHE A 541 18.29 9.08 5.10
N PHE A 542 18.91 9.33 3.95
CA PHE A 542 18.18 9.37 2.68
C PHE A 542 17.71 8.00 2.21
N LEU A 543 18.54 6.95 2.34
CA LEU A 543 18.13 5.57 2.04
C LEU A 543 16.96 5.13 2.92
N MET A 544 16.98 5.48 4.20
CA MET A 544 15.88 5.19 5.12
C MET A 544 14.59 5.95 4.75
N CYS A 545 14.70 7.22 4.36
CA CYS A 545 13.57 8.00 3.85
C CYS A 545 12.94 7.35 2.60
N TYR A 546 13.78 6.97 1.63
CA TYR A 546 13.33 6.33 0.39
C TYR A 546 12.77 4.92 0.63
N LEU A 547 13.33 4.17 1.59
CA LEU A 547 12.82 2.88 2.04
C LEU A 547 11.36 3.00 2.52
N PHE A 548 11.06 3.96 3.40
CA PHE A 548 9.70 4.14 3.93
C PHE A 548 8.70 4.60 2.87
N VAL A 549 9.11 5.49 1.96
CA VAL A 549 8.25 5.93 0.84
C VAL A 549 7.89 4.74 -0.04
N ASN A 550 8.86 3.90 -0.40
CA ASN A 550 8.65 2.72 -1.23
C ASN A 550 7.82 1.64 -0.53
N LEU A 551 8.13 1.36 0.75
CA LEU A 551 7.39 0.42 1.59
C LEU A 551 5.92 0.84 1.71
N ALA A 552 5.65 2.10 2.05
CA ALA A 552 4.30 2.60 2.24
C ALA A 552 3.47 2.46 0.96
N CYS A 553 3.99 2.88 -0.20
CA CYS A 553 3.28 2.76 -1.47
C CYS A 553 2.91 1.29 -1.79
N ALA A 554 3.85 0.36 -1.59
CA ALA A 554 3.62 -1.07 -1.84
C ALA A 554 2.55 -1.64 -0.89
N VAL A 555 2.68 -1.37 0.41
CA VAL A 555 1.77 -1.87 1.45
C VAL A 555 0.36 -1.33 1.28
N GLN A 556 0.21 -0.04 0.98
CA GLN A 556 -1.11 0.57 0.80
C GLN A 556 -1.87 0.00 -0.40
N THR A 557 -1.16 -0.25 -1.50
CA THR A 557 -1.72 -0.92 -2.68
C THR A 557 -2.13 -2.36 -2.38
N LEU A 558 -1.27 -3.12 -1.68
CA LEU A 558 -1.54 -4.53 -1.33
C LEU A 558 -2.71 -4.67 -0.35
N LEU A 559 -2.79 -3.78 0.66
CA LEU A 559 -3.84 -3.78 1.67
C LEU A 559 -5.16 -3.16 1.19
N ARG A 560 -5.19 -2.59 -0.02
CA ARG A 560 -6.34 -1.86 -0.59
C ARG A 560 -6.89 -0.82 0.36
N THR A 561 -5.99 0.04 0.87
CA THR A 561 -6.37 1.16 1.74
C THR A 561 -7.45 2.02 1.08
N PRO A 562 -8.54 2.42 1.77
CA PRO A 562 -9.71 3.05 1.15
C PRO A 562 -9.42 4.29 0.29
N ASN A 563 -8.51 5.14 0.75
CA ASN A 563 -8.18 6.44 0.15
C ASN A 563 -7.00 6.40 -0.83
N TRP A 564 -6.43 5.22 -1.10
CA TRP A 564 -5.28 5.09 -1.99
C TRP A 564 -5.72 4.62 -3.37
N ARG A 565 -5.66 5.50 -4.36
CA ARG A 565 -6.02 5.24 -5.76
C ARG A 565 -5.07 5.98 -6.70
N PRO A 566 -3.80 5.55 -6.79
CA PRO A 566 -2.83 6.20 -7.65
C PRO A 566 -3.29 6.12 -9.11
N ARG A 567 -3.36 7.27 -9.80
CA ARG A 567 -3.77 7.36 -11.21
C ARG A 567 -2.60 7.30 -12.19
N PHE A 568 -1.37 7.23 -11.68
CA PHE A 568 -0.17 7.18 -12.52
C PHE A 568 -0.06 5.87 -13.31
N LYS A 569 0.05 5.98 -14.64
CA LYS A 569 0.00 4.84 -15.58
C LYS A 569 1.13 3.82 -15.39
N TYR A 570 2.34 4.28 -15.05
CA TYR A 570 3.54 3.43 -14.94
C TYR A 570 3.78 2.91 -13.52
N TYR A 571 2.83 3.13 -12.61
CA TYR A 571 2.93 2.64 -11.24
C TYR A 571 2.49 1.17 -11.14
N HIS A 572 3.30 0.36 -10.45
CA HIS A 572 2.92 -0.99 -10.02
C HIS A 572 3.55 -1.28 -8.66
N TRP A 573 2.84 -2.01 -7.78
CA TRP A 573 3.31 -2.30 -6.42
C TRP A 573 4.66 -3.03 -6.40
N ALA A 574 4.94 -3.86 -7.41
CA ALA A 574 6.20 -4.59 -7.53
C ALA A 574 7.41 -3.66 -7.79
N LEU A 575 7.22 -2.53 -8.49
CA LEU A 575 8.29 -1.55 -8.70
C LEU A 575 8.66 -0.86 -7.39
N SER A 576 7.67 -0.50 -6.58
CA SER A 576 7.89 0.04 -5.23
C SER A 576 8.56 -0.99 -4.31
N PHE A 577 8.17 -2.27 -4.38
CA PHE A 577 8.81 -3.34 -3.61
C PHE A 577 10.27 -3.57 -4.04
N LEU A 578 10.57 -3.49 -5.34
CA LEU A 578 11.94 -3.54 -5.85
C LEU A 578 12.77 -2.33 -5.38
N GLY A 579 12.18 -1.14 -5.38
CA GLY A 579 12.83 0.06 -4.84
C GLY A 579 13.15 -0.08 -3.35
N MET A 580 12.21 -0.63 -2.59
CA MET A 580 12.38 -0.94 -1.17
C MET A 580 13.53 -1.93 -0.94
N SER A 581 13.60 -3.02 -1.71
CA SER A 581 14.67 -4.01 -1.57
C SER A 581 16.04 -3.46 -1.95
N MET A 582 16.14 -2.63 -3.00
CA MET A 582 17.39 -1.94 -3.35
C MET A 582 17.84 -0.96 -2.26
N CYS A 583 16.92 -0.17 -1.69
CA CYS A 583 17.26 0.75 -0.60
C CYS A 583 17.85 -0.02 0.60
N LEU A 584 17.21 -1.13 0.97
CA LEU A 584 17.66 -1.99 2.07
C LEU A 584 19.04 -2.60 1.76
N ALA A 585 19.24 -3.14 0.56
CA ALA A 585 20.52 -3.69 0.15
C ALA A 585 21.66 -2.67 0.24
N LEU A 586 21.47 -1.45 -0.30
CA LEU A 586 22.47 -0.38 -0.24
C LEU A 586 22.81 0.04 1.19
N MET A 587 21.80 0.08 2.07
CA MET A 587 21.98 0.46 3.48
C MET A 587 22.83 -0.58 4.23
N PHE A 588 22.56 -1.87 4.04
CA PHE A 588 23.34 -2.95 4.66
C PHE A 588 24.75 -3.09 4.07
N ILE A 589 24.91 -2.85 2.76
CA ILE A 589 26.23 -2.87 2.10
C ILE A 589 27.13 -1.76 2.63
N SER A 590 26.59 -0.57 2.87
CA SER A 590 27.38 0.55 3.37
C SER A 590 27.78 0.39 4.84
N SER A 591 26.81 0.14 5.73
CA SER A 591 27.09 -0.19 7.14
C SER A 591 25.90 -0.89 7.78
N TRP A 592 26.01 -2.21 7.95
CA TRP A 592 24.95 -3.03 8.52
C TRP A 592 24.59 -2.66 9.97
N TYR A 593 25.58 -2.26 10.79
CA TYR A 593 25.34 -1.93 12.19
C TYR A 593 24.64 -0.59 12.36
N TYR A 594 25.04 0.45 11.61
CA TYR A 594 24.30 1.73 11.60
C TYR A 594 22.91 1.56 10.99
N ALA A 595 22.75 0.71 9.97
CA ALA A 595 21.46 0.41 9.37
C ALA A 595 20.47 -0.18 10.38
N ILE A 596 20.88 -1.16 11.19
CA ILE A 596 20.02 -1.79 12.22
C ILE A 596 19.60 -0.76 13.28
N VAL A 597 20.55 0.04 13.77
CA VAL A 597 20.27 1.08 14.79
C VAL A 597 19.30 2.13 14.22
N ALA A 598 19.53 2.61 13.00
CA ALA A 598 18.67 3.59 12.35
C ALA A 598 17.24 3.07 12.13
N MET A 599 17.09 1.83 11.65
CA MET A 599 15.77 1.19 11.51
C MET A 599 15.06 1.01 12.84
N GLY A 600 15.79 0.65 13.91
CA GLY A 600 15.25 0.56 15.26
C GLY A 600 14.69 1.90 15.76
N ILE A 601 15.46 2.98 15.60
CA ILE A 601 15.05 4.35 15.97
C ILE A 601 13.82 4.78 15.17
N ALA A 602 13.83 4.57 13.85
CA ALA A 602 12.70 4.94 13.01
C ALA A 602 11.42 4.13 13.31
N GLY A 603 11.55 2.85 13.63
CA GLY A 603 10.45 2.00 14.09
C GLY A 603 9.85 2.51 15.41
N MET A 604 10.70 2.94 16.36
CA MET A 604 10.25 3.57 17.60
C MET A 604 9.52 4.89 17.35
N ILE A 605 10.03 5.74 16.46
CA ILE A 605 9.37 7.00 16.06
C ILE A 605 8.00 6.72 15.43
N TYR A 606 7.92 5.75 14.50
CA TYR A 606 6.66 5.36 13.87
C TYR A 606 5.62 4.92 14.90
N LYS A 607 6.01 4.03 15.83
CA LYS A 607 5.12 3.53 16.89
C LYS A 607 4.72 4.62 17.88
N TYR A 608 5.63 5.54 18.19
CA TYR A 608 5.34 6.68 19.05
C TYR A 608 4.28 7.60 18.43
N ILE A 609 4.39 7.91 17.14
CA ILE A 609 3.41 8.73 16.42
C ILE A 609 2.05 8.02 16.35
N GLU A 610 2.03 6.71 16.08
CA GLU A 610 0.80 5.91 16.08
C GLU A 610 0.09 5.93 17.44
N TYR A 611 0.86 5.79 18.53
CA TYR A 611 0.34 5.86 19.91
C TYR A 611 -0.25 7.24 20.23
N GLN A 612 0.48 8.32 19.95
CA GLN A 612 0.02 9.69 20.20
C GLN A 612 -1.19 10.06 19.33
N GLY A 613 -1.23 9.58 18.07
CA GLY A 613 -2.38 9.73 17.20
C GLY A 613 -3.63 9.05 17.77
N ALA A 614 -3.47 7.81 18.26
CA ALA A 614 -4.54 7.06 18.90
C ALA A 614 -5.03 7.72 20.21
N GLU A 615 -4.11 8.21 21.05
CA GLU A 615 -4.43 8.92 22.29
C GLU A 615 -5.22 10.21 22.01
N LYS A 616 -4.84 10.97 20.97
CA LYS A 616 -5.54 12.19 20.58
C LYS A 616 -6.92 11.94 19.96
N GLU A 617 -7.07 10.88 19.16
CA GLU A 617 -8.34 10.56 18.50
C GLU A 617 -9.35 9.90 19.46
N TRP A 618 -8.89 9.04 20.36
CA TRP A 618 -9.75 8.19 21.20
C TRP A 618 -9.67 8.46 22.71
N GLY A 619 -8.80 9.37 23.14
CA GLY A 619 -8.58 9.74 24.55
C GLY A 619 -7.62 8.82 25.32
N ASP A 620 -7.48 7.55 24.92
CA ASP A 620 -6.55 6.57 25.49
C ASP A 620 -5.72 5.93 24.36
N GLY A 621 -4.39 5.89 24.52
CA GLY A 621 -3.47 5.38 23.52
C GLY A 621 -3.63 3.89 23.23
N ILE A 622 -3.62 3.02 24.24
CA ILE A 622 -3.62 1.55 24.02
C ILE A 622 -4.98 1.10 23.50
N ARG A 623 -6.07 1.56 24.13
CA ARG A 623 -7.43 1.26 23.67
C ARG A 623 -7.70 1.91 22.31
N GLY A 624 -7.21 3.12 22.09
CA GLY A 624 -7.31 3.83 20.82
C GLY A 624 -6.68 3.06 19.65
N LEU A 625 -5.51 2.44 19.83
CA LEU A 625 -4.88 1.60 18.81
C LEU A 625 -5.80 0.45 18.38
N SER A 626 -6.42 -0.24 19.35
CA SER A 626 -7.35 -1.33 19.06
C SER A 626 -8.62 -0.86 18.31
N LEU A 627 -9.13 0.33 18.66
CA LEU A 627 -10.30 0.94 18.04
C LEU A 627 -9.99 1.40 16.61
N SER A 628 -8.85 2.05 16.39
CA SER A 628 -8.37 2.43 15.04
C SER A 628 -8.21 1.21 14.15
N ALA A 629 -7.60 0.13 14.66
CA ALA A 629 -7.45 -1.13 13.93
C ALA A 629 -8.81 -1.75 13.56
N ALA A 630 -9.76 -1.77 14.50
CA ALA A 630 -11.11 -2.28 14.27
C ALA A 630 -11.87 -1.46 13.22
N ARG A 631 -11.87 -0.12 13.35
CA ARG A 631 -12.49 0.81 12.39
C ARG A 631 -11.92 0.63 10.99
N TYR A 632 -10.60 0.57 10.87
CA TYR A 632 -9.93 0.40 9.58
C TYR A 632 -10.31 -0.93 8.91
N ALA A 633 -10.36 -2.02 9.68
CA ALA A 633 -10.80 -3.32 9.17
C ALA A 633 -12.27 -3.30 8.68
N LEU A 634 -13.16 -2.62 9.41
CA LEU A 634 -14.58 -2.49 9.06
C LEU A 634 -14.80 -1.67 7.77
N LEU A 635 -14.13 -0.51 7.63
CA LEU A 635 -14.20 0.31 6.43
C LEU A 635 -13.70 -0.45 5.18
N ARG A 636 -12.68 -1.30 5.35
CA ARG A 636 -12.18 -2.14 4.27
C ARG A 636 -13.18 -3.22 3.86
N LEU A 637 -13.93 -3.78 4.80
CA LEU A 637 -14.96 -4.79 4.52
C LEU A 637 -16.13 -4.21 3.71
N GLU A 638 -16.41 -2.91 3.84
CA GLU A 638 -17.51 -2.24 3.12
C GLU A 638 -17.20 -2.03 1.62
N ALA A 639 -15.93 -1.83 1.27
CA ALA A 639 -15.52 -1.55 -0.10
C ALA A 639 -15.51 -2.78 -1.03
N GLY A 640 -15.44 -4.00 -0.48
CA GLY A 640 -15.43 -5.24 -1.26
C GLY A 640 -16.83 -5.81 -1.47
N PRO A 641 -17.10 -6.49 -2.61
CA PRO A 641 -18.35 -7.26 -2.73
C PRO A 641 -18.36 -8.33 -1.62
N PRO A 642 -19.47 -8.52 -0.89
CA PRO A 642 -19.55 -9.56 0.12
C PRO A 642 -19.19 -10.90 -0.53
N HIS A 643 -18.32 -11.69 0.10
CA HIS A 643 -17.90 -12.98 -0.45
C HIS A 643 -19.10 -13.92 -0.55
N THR A 644 -19.77 -13.97 -1.70
CA THR A 644 -20.96 -14.79 -1.94
C THR A 644 -20.64 -16.24 -2.29
N LYS A 645 -19.42 -16.52 -2.77
CA LYS A 645 -19.03 -17.85 -3.31
C LYS A 645 -18.81 -18.95 -2.25
N ASN A 646 -18.57 -18.56 -1.01
CA ASN A 646 -18.32 -19.49 0.10
C ASN A 646 -19.05 -19.00 1.34
N TRP A 647 -20.31 -19.40 1.44
CA TRP A 647 -21.12 -19.09 2.61
C TRP A 647 -20.55 -19.77 3.87
N ARG A 648 -20.61 -19.04 4.99
CA ARG A 648 -20.29 -19.51 6.35
C ARG A 648 -21.30 -18.91 7.33
N PRO A 649 -21.81 -19.68 8.31
CA PRO A 649 -22.81 -19.18 9.24
C PRO A 649 -22.21 -18.15 10.20
N GLN A 650 -22.78 -16.95 10.27
CA GLN A 650 -22.54 -15.90 11.26
C GLN A 650 -23.82 -15.76 12.07
N LEU A 651 -23.76 -16.11 13.36
CA LEU A 651 -24.95 -16.41 14.14
C LEU A 651 -25.48 -15.16 14.87
N LEU A 652 -26.79 -14.97 14.83
CA LEU A 652 -27.58 -14.19 15.79
C LEU A 652 -28.40 -15.18 16.62
N VAL A 653 -28.01 -15.40 17.87
CA VAL A 653 -28.68 -16.31 18.79
C VAL A 653 -29.70 -15.53 19.60
N LEU A 654 -30.99 -15.78 19.39
CA LEU A 654 -32.08 -15.15 20.11
C LEU A 654 -32.36 -15.92 21.41
N LEU A 655 -32.02 -15.31 22.55
CA LEU A 655 -32.29 -15.87 23.87
C LEU A 655 -33.55 -15.26 24.47
N LYS A 656 -34.41 -16.14 25.00
CA LYS A 656 -35.53 -15.75 25.86
C LYS A 656 -35.06 -15.68 27.31
N LEU A 657 -35.42 -14.59 27.97
CA LEU A 657 -35.25 -14.42 29.42
C LEU A 657 -36.53 -14.86 30.14
N ASP A 658 -36.39 -15.30 31.37
CA ASP A 658 -37.51 -15.46 32.30
C ASP A 658 -37.82 -14.14 33.03
N GLU A 659 -38.82 -14.16 33.92
CA GLU A 659 -39.25 -12.98 34.69
C GLU A 659 -38.17 -12.50 35.66
N ASP A 660 -37.28 -13.39 36.10
CA ASP A 660 -36.13 -13.09 36.96
C ASP A 660 -34.88 -12.66 36.16
N LEU A 661 -35.02 -12.41 34.85
CA LEU A 661 -33.95 -12.00 33.92
C LEU A 661 -32.83 -13.04 33.72
N HIS A 662 -33.08 -14.31 34.04
CA HIS A 662 -32.18 -15.42 33.73
C HIS A 662 -32.46 -16.02 32.34
N VAL A 663 -31.44 -16.67 31.78
CA VAL A 663 -31.54 -17.32 30.46
C VAL A 663 -32.34 -18.61 30.57
N LYS A 664 -33.53 -18.66 29.97
CA LYS A 664 -34.44 -19.82 30.03
C LYS A 664 -33.84 -21.09 29.40
N TYR A 665 -33.09 -20.96 28.32
CA TYR A 665 -32.51 -22.10 27.59
C TYR A 665 -30.99 -21.93 27.35
N PRO A 666 -30.14 -22.15 28.38
CA PRO A 666 -28.69 -21.93 28.26
C PRO A 666 -28.02 -22.86 27.25
N ARG A 667 -28.60 -24.05 27.01
CA ARG A 667 -28.11 -25.02 26.00
C ARG A 667 -28.10 -24.49 24.57
N MET A 668 -28.83 -23.42 24.26
CA MET A 668 -28.71 -22.73 22.97
C MET A 668 -27.31 -22.13 22.77
N LEU A 669 -26.73 -21.57 23.83
CA LEU A 669 -25.36 -21.05 23.80
C LEU A 669 -24.35 -22.18 23.67
N THR A 670 -24.57 -23.30 24.37
CA THR A 670 -23.76 -24.50 24.21
C THR A 670 -23.75 -24.97 22.75
N PHE A 671 -24.92 -25.12 22.11
CA PHE A 671 -25.02 -25.51 20.71
C PHE A 671 -24.32 -24.53 19.77
N ALA A 672 -24.51 -23.22 19.97
CA ALA A 672 -23.81 -22.19 19.19
C ALA A 672 -22.28 -22.29 19.34
N SER A 673 -21.78 -22.54 20.56
CA SER A 673 -20.35 -22.76 20.83
C SER A 673 -19.80 -23.97 20.07
N GLN A 674 -20.58 -25.06 20.00
CA GLN A 674 -20.19 -26.31 19.34
C GLN A 674 -20.16 -26.14 17.81
N LEU A 675 -21.15 -25.44 17.25
CA LEU A 675 -21.24 -25.19 15.81
C LEU A 675 -20.12 -24.26 15.30
N LYS A 676 -19.74 -23.26 16.10
CA LYS A 676 -18.73 -22.25 15.71
C LYS A 676 -17.32 -22.58 16.17
N ALA A 677 -17.16 -23.46 17.15
CA ALA A 677 -15.88 -23.86 17.75
C ALA A 677 -14.97 -22.65 18.10
N GLY A 678 -15.57 -21.54 18.54
CA GLY A 678 -14.87 -20.31 18.90
C GLY A 678 -14.34 -19.46 17.73
N LYS A 679 -14.76 -19.74 16.48
CA LYS A 679 -14.36 -19.00 15.27
C LYS A 679 -15.55 -18.26 14.65
N GLY A 680 -15.28 -17.14 13.96
CA GLY A 680 -16.31 -16.33 13.28
C GLY A 680 -17.12 -15.45 14.23
N LEU A 681 -18.15 -14.80 13.71
CA LEU A 681 -19.02 -13.89 14.44
C LEU A 681 -20.20 -14.64 15.07
N THR A 682 -20.42 -14.38 16.36
CA THR A 682 -21.61 -14.77 17.11
C THR A 682 -22.12 -13.55 17.86
N ILE A 683 -23.39 -13.22 17.67
CA ILE A 683 -24.09 -12.17 18.39
C ILE A 683 -25.21 -12.84 19.18
N VAL A 684 -25.32 -12.54 20.48
CA VAL A 684 -26.38 -13.04 21.35
C VAL A 684 -27.36 -11.90 21.59
N GLY A 685 -28.57 -12.05 21.06
CA GLY A 685 -29.63 -11.06 21.13
C GLY A 685 -30.68 -11.44 22.18
N SER A 686 -31.12 -10.48 22.99
CA SER A 686 -32.27 -10.67 23.88
C SER A 686 -33.17 -9.44 23.93
N VAL A 687 -34.44 -9.66 24.25
CA VAL A 687 -35.47 -8.60 24.32
C VAL A 687 -36.12 -8.62 25.69
N ILE A 688 -36.07 -7.49 26.39
CA ILE A 688 -36.80 -7.25 27.62
C ILE A 688 -38.09 -6.51 27.26
N GLN A 689 -39.23 -7.04 27.72
CA GLN A 689 -40.52 -6.39 27.54
C GLN A 689 -40.69 -5.30 28.60
N GLY A 690 -40.75 -4.04 28.18
CA GLY A 690 -40.90 -2.94 29.13
C GLY A 690 -40.69 -1.56 28.51
N ASN A 691 -40.61 -0.55 29.37
CA ASN A 691 -40.22 0.80 29.01
C ASN A 691 -38.74 1.03 29.36
N PHE A 692 -37.97 1.60 28.43
CA PHE A 692 -36.52 1.75 28.60
C PHE A 692 -36.15 2.68 29.75
N LEU A 693 -36.96 3.71 30.02
CA LEU A 693 -36.70 4.68 31.09
C LEU A 693 -36.69 4.02 32.48
N ASP A 694 -37.51 3.00 32.67
CA ASP A 694 -37.70 2.32 33.94
C ASP A 694 -36.78 1.09 34.05
N SER A 695 -36.62 0.33 32.96
CA SER A 695 -35.86 -0.93 32.92
C SER A 695 -34.40 -0.78 32.47
N TYR A 696 -33.81 0.42 32.48
CA TYR A 696 -32.40 0.62 32.08
C TYR A 696 -31.42 -0.16 32.98
N GLY A 697 -31.64 -0.12 34.30
CA GLY A 697 -30.80 -0.84 35.26
C GLY A 697 -30.89 -2.37 35.09
N GLU A 698 -32.10 -2.87 34.87
CA GLU A 698 -32.37 -4.29 34.56
C GLU A 698 -31.68 -4.72 33.26
N THR A 699 -31.66 -3.84 32.25
CA THR A 699 -30.97 -4.10 30.99
C THR A 699 -29.47 -4.31 31.19
N GLN A 700 -28.81 -3.43 31.95
CA GLN A 700 -27.38 -3.59 32.23
C GLN A 700 -27.08 -4.87 33.03
N ALA A 701 -27.91 -5.19 34.03
CA ALA A 701 -27.77 -6.40 34.83
C ALA A 701 -27.95 -7.66 33.99
N SER A 702 -28.97 -7.71 33.13
CA SER A 702 -29.22 -8.82 32.22
C SER A 702 -28.10 -8.99 31.19
N GLU A 703 -27.54 -7.90 30.66
CA GLU A 703 -26.43 -7.95 29.72
C GLU A 703 -25.19 -8.58 30.36
N GLN A 704 -24.91 -8.23 31.62
CA GLN A 704 -23.81 -8.83 32.38
C GLN A 704 -24.09 -10.32 32.69
N ALA A 705 -25.32 -10.68 33.04
CA ALA A 705 -25.72 -12.07 33.27
C ALA A 705 -25.54 -12.93 32.00
N ILE A 706 -25.96 -12.42 30.83
CA ILE A 706 -25.77 -13.10 29.55
C ILE A 706 -24.28 -13.22 29.22
N LYS A 707 -23.46 -12.17 29.42
CA LYS A 707 -22.01 -12.23 29.19
C LYS A 707 -21.33 -13.29 30.07
N ASN A 708 -21.68 -13.35 31.37
CA ASN A 708 -21.17 -14.37 32.27
C ASN A 708 -21.57 -15.78 31.79
N MET A 709 -22.80 -15.96 31.32
CA MET A 709 -23.27 -17.25 30.75
C MET A 709 -22.54 -17.61 29.45
N MET A 710 -22.25 -16.62 28.59
CA MET A 710 -21.46 -16.81 27.38
C MET A 710 -20.04 -17.28 27.70
N GLU A 711 -19.40 -16.74 28.74
CA GLU A 711 -18.08 -17.17 29.19
C GLU A 711 -18.10 -18.61 29.71
N ILE A 712 -19.09 -18.97 30.54
CA ILE A 712 -19.29 -20.33 31.06
C ILE A 712 -19.44 -21.33 29.92
N GLU A 713 -20.27 -21.02 28.92
CA GLU A 713 -20.51 -21.87 27.74
C GLU A 713 -19.42 -21.75 26.66
N ARG A 714 -18.38 -20.94 26.89
CA ARG A 714 -17.25 -20.70 25.97
C ARG A 714 -17.67 -20.12 24.62
N VAL A 715 -18.70 -19.29 24.58
CA VAL A 715 -19.12 -18.54 23.40
C VAL A 715 -18.30 -17.27 23.29
N LYS A 716 -17.46 -17.18 22.24
CA LYS A 716 -16.78 -15.94 21.86
C LYS A 716 -17.69 -15.12 20.96
N GLY A 717 -18.19 -13.98 21.44
CA GLY A 717 -19.13 -13.17 20.69
C GLY A 717 -19.48 -11.86 21.39
N PHE A 718 -20.50 -11.19 20.87
CA PHE A 718 -21.05 -9.94 21.40
C PHE A 718 -22.44 -10.18 21.99
N CYS A 719 -22.80 -9.44 23.04
CA CYS A 719 -24.12 -9.44 23.63
C CYS A 719 -24.86 -8.15 23.20
N GLN A 720 -26.13 -8.29 22.82
CA GLN A 720 -27.00 -7.17 22.49
C GLN A 720 -28.36 -7.38 23.16
N VAL A 721 -28.68 -6.55 24.15
CA VAL A 721 -29.99 -6.56 24.81
C VAL A 721 -30.76 -5.31 24.40
N VAL A 722 -32.05 -5.46 24.06
CA VAL A 722 -32.92 -4.34 23.71
C VAL A 722 -34.18 -4.36 24.58
N VAL A 723 -34.59 -3.19 25.05
CA VAL A 723 -35.89 -3.00 25.72
C VAL A 723 -36.91 -2.57 24.68
N ALA A 724 -38.02 -3.28 24.60
CA ALA A 724 -39.11 -2.95 23.69
C ALA A 724 -40.47 -3.13 24.36
N SER A 725 -41.43 -2.28 24.00
CA SER A 725 -42.81 -2.39 24.50
C SER A 725 -43.49 -3.70 24.09
N LYS A 726 -43.13 -4.23 22.91
CA LYS A 726 -43.58 -5.51 22.39
C LYS A 726 -42.38 -6.35 21.99
N VAL A 727 -42.31 -7.58 22.50
CA VAL A 727 -41.23 -8.55 22.22
C VAL A 727 -41.05 -8.77 20.71
N ARG A 728 -42.16 -8.87 19.96
CA ARG A 728 -42.17 -9.05 18.51
C ARG A 728 -41.41 -7.94 17.76
N GLU A 729 -41.64 -6.69 18.14
CA GLU A 729 -40.97 -5.54 17.51
C GLU A 729 -39.48 -5.52 17.86
N GLY A 730 -39.14 -5.81 19.13
CA GLY A 730 -37.75 -5.93 19.57
C GLY A 730 -36.97 -7.01 18.82
N ILE A 731 -37.57 -8.19 18.60
CA ILE A 731 -36.95 -9.27 17.81
C ILE A 731 -36.77 -8.84 16.35
N SER A 732 -37.79 -8.22 15.75
CA SER A 732 -37.69 -7.69 14.37
C SER A 732 -36.55 -6.70 14.23
N HIS A 733 -36.40 -5.78 15.19
CA HIS A 733 -35.30 -4.82 15.22
C HIS A 733 -33.93 -5.49 15.34
N LEU A 734 -33.77 -6.47 16.24
CA LEU A 734 -32.50 -7.19 16.37
C LEU A 734 -32.08 -7.88 15.06
N ILE A 735 -33.02 -8.50 14.34
CA ILE A 735 -32.75 -9.20 13.07
C ILE A 735 -32.26 -8.24 11.99
N GLN A 736 -32.79 -7.02 11.92
CA GLN A 736 -32.42 -6.08 10.86
C GLN A 736 -31.19 -5.21 11.20
N SER A 737 -30.92 -4.93 12.48
CA SER A 737 -29.92 -3.92 12.89
C SER A 737 -28.69 -4.47 13.62
N CYS A 738 -28.61 -5.76 13.94
CA CYS A 738 -27.43 -6.32 14.62
C CYS A 738 -26.20 -6.42 13.71
N GLY A 739 -25.14 -5.70 14.07
CA GLY A 739 -23.83 -5.70 13.39
C GLY A 739 -23.35 -4.29 13.09
N LEU A 740 -22.15 -4.18 12.50
CA LEU A 740 -21.59 -2.91 12.06
C LEU A 740 -20.96 -3.05 10.67
N GLY A 741 -21.49 -2.34 9.68
CA GLY A 741 -21.02 -2.38 8.29
C GLY A 741 -21.02 -3.79 7.70
N GLY A 742 -19.86 -4.24 7.20
CA GLY A 742 -19.69 -5.59 6.65
C GLY A 742 -19.70 -6.71 7.71
N MET A 743 -19.53 -6.39 8.99
CA MET A 743 -19.51 -7.36 10.09
C MET A 743 -20.91 -7.52 10.68
N LYS A 744 -21.73 -8.36 10.03
CA LYS A 744 -23.12 -8.64 10.40
C LYS A 744 -23.42 -10.13 10.43
N HIS A 745 -24.51 -10.48 11.12
CA HIS A 745 -25.03 -11.84 11.14
C HIS A 745 -25.68 -12.19 9.78
N ASN A 746 -25.70 -13.48 9.46
CA ASN A 746 -26.37 -14.01 8.26
C ASN A 746 -27.30 -15.19 8.57
N THR A 747 -27.30 -15.67 9.82
CA THR A 747 -28.07 -16.80 10.30
C THR A 747 -28.72 -16.44 11.63
N VAL A 748 -30.02 -16.62 11.77
CA VAL A 748 -30.75 -16.48 13.02
C VAL A 748 -30.92 -17.86 13.67
N VAL A 749 -30.62 -17.96 14.96
CA VAL A 749 -30.83 -19.17 15.76
C VAL A 749 -31.85 -18.84 16.84
N MET A 750 -32.97 -19.57 16.88
CA MET A 750 -33.99 -19.39 17.91
C MET A 750 -34.53 -20.72 18.43
N GLY A 751 -34.89 -20.79 19.71
CA GLY A 751 -35.45 -22.01 20.30
C GLY A 751 -36.91 -22.26 19.90
N TRP A 752 -37.29 -23.54 19.86
CA TRP A 752 -38.69 -23.98 19.67
C TRP A 752 -39.62 -23.41 20.77
N PRO A 753 -40.86 -22.97 20.44
CA PRO A 753 -41.83 -22.54 21.43
C PRO A 753 -42.48 -23.75 22.13
N TYR A 754 -41.85 -24.26 23.19
CA TYR A 754 -42.42 -25.36 24.00
C TYR A 754 -43.76 -24.98 24.64
N GLY A 755 -44.68 -25.95 24.74
CA GLY A 755 -45.98 -25.78 25.39
C GLY A 755 -46.99 -24.96 24.59
N TRP A 756 -46.73 -24.68 23.31
CA TRP A 756 -47.59 -23.78 22.51
C TRP A 756 -49.02 -24.29 22.31
N ARG A 757 -49.26 -25.61 22.34
CA ARG A 757 -50.61 -26.23 22.32
C ARG A 757 -51.35 -26.08 23.66
N GLN A 758 -50.61 -25.99 24.77
CA GLN A 758 -51.15 -26.04 26.13
C GLN A 758 -51.34 -24.64 26.72
N SER A 759 -50.56 -23.65 26.26
CA SER A 759 -50.69 -22.26 26.68
C SER A 759 -51.92 -21.62 26.07
N GLU A 760 -52.79 -21.02 26.91
CA GLU A 760 -53.94 -20.23 26.46
C GLU A 760 -53.54 -18.98 25.65
N ASP A 761 -52.28 -18.54 25.76
CA ASP A 761 -51.75 -17.36 25.09
C ASP A 761 -51.28 -17.64 23.65
N PRO A 762 -52.02 -17.22 22.60
CA PRO A 762 -51.59 -17.40 21.21
C PRO A 762 -50.38 -16.53 20.84
N ARG A 763 -49.97 -15.63 21.74
CA ARG A 763 -48.87 -14.67 21.55
C ARG A 763 -47.53 -15.37 21.36
N ALA A 764 -47.29 -16.49 22.04
CA ALA A 764 -45.99 -17.17 22.05
C ALA A 764 -45.62 -17.77 20.68
N TRP A 765 -46.53 -18.55 20.07
CA TRP A 765 -46.30 -19.18 18.77
C TRP A 765 -46.49 -18.20 17.60
N LYS A 766 -47.40 -17.22 17.71
CA LYS A 766 -47.48 -16.13 16.72
C LYS A 766 -46.19 -15.30 16.67
N THR A 767 -45.51 -15.10 17.80
CA THR A 767 -44.20 -14.45 17.84
C THR A 767 -43.16 -15.29 17.09
N PHE A 768 -43.14 -16.60 17.30
CA PHE A 768 -42.25 -17.52 16.57
C PHE A 768 -42.48 -17.44 15.04
N ILE A 769 -43.72 -17.54 14.56
CA ILE A 769 -44.04 -17.44 13.13
C ILE A 769 -43.65 -16.08 12.56
N ASN A 770 -43.90 -15.00 13.30
CA ASN A 770 -43.46 -13.68 12.89
C ASN A 770 -41.93 -13.59 12.77
N THR A 771 -41.19 -14.19 13.70
CA THR A 771 -39.72 -14.26 13.63
C THR A 771 -39.25 -15.05 12.39
N VAL A 772 -39.92 -16.16 12.04
CA VAL A 772 -39.64 -16.90 10.79
C VAL A 772 -39.85 -15.99 9.58
N ARG A 773 -40.99 -15.29 9.50
CA ARG A 773 -41.30 -14.35 8.40
C ARG A 773 -40.27 -13.23 8.30
N CYS A 774 -39.95 -12.55 9.41
CA CYS A 774 -38.93 -11.50 9.46
C CYS A 774 -37.57 -12.00 8.97
N THR A 775 -37.14 -13.19 9.40
CA THR A 775 -35.85 -13.78 9.00
C THR A 775 -35.82 -14.06 7.49
N THR A 776 -36.90 -14.64 6.95
CA THR A 776 -37.00 -14.92 5.51
C THR A 776 -37.07 -13.65 4.66
N ALA A 777 -37.78 -12.62 5.12
CA ALA A 777 -37.86 -11.33 4.45
C ALA A 777 -36.51 -10.59 4.43
N ALA A 778 -35.69 -10.78 5.47
CA ALA A 778 -34.33 -10.27 5.54
C ALA A 778 -33.31 -11.09 4.71
N HIS A 779 -33.75 -12.17 4.03
CA HIS A 779 -32.88 -13.10 3.29
C HIS A 779 -31.76 -13.71 4.17
N LEU A 780 -32.08 -14.05 5.42
CA LEU A 780 -31.17 -14.70 6.34
C LEU A 780 -31.49 -16.19 6.46
N ALA A 781 -30.48 -17.00 6.75
CA ALA A 781 -30.69 -18.39 7.11
C ALA A 781 -31.34 -18.50 8.51
N LEU A 782 -32.14 -19.53 8.74
CA LEU A 782 -32.79 -19.80 10.01
C LEU A 782 -32.43 -21.20 10.51
N MET A 783 -32.12 -21.30 11.80
CA MET A 783 -31.89 -22.56 12.50
C MET A 783 -32.76 -22.61 13.75
N VAL A 784 -33.57 -23.65 13.86
CA VAL A 784 -34.46 -23.87 15.01
C VAL A 784 -34.14 -25.22 15.64
N PRO A 785 -33.31 -25.26 16.70
CA PRO A 785 -33.16 -26.48 17.48
C PRO A 785 -34.43 -26.73 18.32
N LYS A 786 -35.04 -27.88 18.10
CA LYS A 786 -36.13 -28.44 18.93
C LYS A 786 -35.51 -29.32 20.01
N ASN A 787 -36.13 -29.40 21.18
CA ASN A 787 -35.66 -30.24 22.30
C ASN A 787 -34.24 -29.87 22.79
N VAL A 788 -33.96 -28.56 22.83
CA VAL A 788 -32.67 -27.94 23.23
C VAL A 788 -32.18 -28.40 24.60
N SER A 789 -33.07 -28.73 25.54
CA SER A 789 -32.71 -29.27 26.85
C SER A 789 -31.94 -30.59 26.76
N PHE A 790 -32.20 -31.42 25.74
CA PHE A 790 -31.55 -32.70 25.52
C PHE A 790 -30.24 -32.59 24.74
N TYR A 791 -29.86 -31.39 24.28
CA TYR A 791 -28.59 -31.20 23.59
C TYR A 791 -27.40 -31.40 24.55
N PRO A 792 -26.30 -32.02 24.06
CA PRO A 792 -25.19 -32.38 24.91
C PRO A 792 -24.47 -31.15 25.46
N SER A 793 -24.02 -31.25 26.70
CA SER A 793 -23.11 -30.25 27.26
C SER A 793 -21.75 -30.24 26.56
N ASN A 794 -20.93 -29.24 26.82
CA ASN A 794 -19.55 -29.20 26.33
C ASN A 794 -18.64 -30.29 26.94
N HIS A 795 -19.09 -31.03 27.96
CA HIS A 795 -18.32 -32.10 28.61
C HIS A 795 -18.75 -33.50 28.16
N GLU A 796 -20.01 -33.66 27.77
CA GLU A 796 -20.55 -34.91 27.25
C GLU A 796 -20.04 -35.18 25.84
N ARG A 797 -19.35 -36.30 25.63
CA ARG A 797 -18.84 -36.71 24.32
C ARG A 797 -19.56 -37.97 23.89
N PHE A 798 -20.07 -37.98 22.66
CA PHE A 798 -20.60 -39.20 22.09
C PHE A 798 -19.46 -40.17 21.75
N THR A 799 -19.61 -41.42 22.18
CA THR A 799 -18.68 -42.50 21.86
C THR A 799 -18.93 -43.05 20.45
N ASP A 800 -20.19 -43.13 20.05
CA ASP A 800 -20.68 -43.51 18.72
C ASP A 800 -22.09 -42.92 18.48
N GLY A 801 -22.52 -42.88 17.22
CA GLY A 801 -23.86 -42.46 16.82
C GLY A 801 -23.89 -41.81 15.44
N HIS A 802 -25.11 -41.55 14.94
CA HIS A 802 -25.33 -40.98 13.62
C HIS A 802 -25.84 -39.52 13.68
N ILE A 803 -25.38 -38.70 12.73
CA ILE A 803 -25.99 -37.43 12.37
C ILE A 803 -26.69 -37.64 11.03
N ASP A 804 -28.01 -37.60 11.06
CA ASP A 804 -28.85 -37.86 9.89
C ASP A 804 -29.30 -36.54 9.27
N VAL A 805 -29.10 -36.43 7.96
CA VAL A 805 -29.43 -35.24 7.17
C VAL A 805 -30.51 -35.61 6.16
N TRP A 806 -31.70 -35.07 6.33
CA TRP A 806 -32.82 -35.19 5.39
C TRP A 806 -32.84 -34.00 4.45
N TRP A 807 -32.35 -34.21 3.23
CA TRP A 807 -32.39 -33.20 2.17
C TRP A 807 -33.66 -33.40 1.33
N ILE A 808 -34.65 -32.52 1.56
CA ILE A 808 -35.93 -32.53 0.86
C ILE A 808 -35.96 -31.36 -0.13
N VAL A 809 -35.60 -31.60 -1.39
CA VAL A 809 -35.66 -30.65 -2.53
C VAL A 809 -34.71 -29.43 -2.41
N HIS A 810 -34.76 -28.64 -1.35
CA HIS A 810 -34.09 -27.33 -1.21
C HIS A 810 -32.91 -27.35 -0.22
N ASP A 811 -32.10 -26.28 -0.21
CA ASP A 811 -31.06 -25.97 0.79
C ASP A 811 -29.93 -27.01 0.99
N GLY A 812 -29.74 -27.93 0.04
CA GLY A 812 -28.81 -29.05 0.17
C GLY A 812 -27.37 -28.68 0.56
N GLY A 813 -26.82 -27.58 0.03
CA GLY A 813 -25.47 -27.14 0.38
C GLY A 813 -25.31 -26.79 1.87
N MET A 814 -26.29 -26.10 2.46
CA MET A 814 -26.25 -25.73 3.87
C MET A 814 -26.46 -26.95 4.78
N LEU A 815 -27.39 -27.83 4.41
CA LEU A 815 -27.66 -29.10 5.11
C LEU A 815 -26.42 -30.01 5.18
N MET A 816 -25.53 -29.96 4.18
CA MET A 816 -24.26 -30.69 4.22
C MET A 816 -23.18 -29.98 5.02
N LEU A 817 -23.16 -28.64 5.00
CA LEU A 817 -22.13 -27.84 5.68
C LEU A 817 -22.29 -27.90 7.21
N LEU A 818 -23.51 -27.85 7.75
CA LEU A 818 -23.73 -27.76 9.20
C LEU A 818 -23.26 -29.00 9.97
N PRO A 819 -23.60 -30.24 9.57
CA PRO A 819 -23.07 -31.45 10.20
C PRO A 819 -21.55 -31.54 10.08
N PHE A 820 -21.01 -31.13 8.92
CA PHE A 820 -19.57 -31.12 8.72
C PHE A 820 -18.86 -30.19 9.71
N LEU A 821 -19.35 -28.97 9.89
CA LEU A 821 -18.82 -28.02 10.89
C LEU A 821 -18.99 -28.56 12.32
N LEU A 822 -20.13 -29.18 12.62
CA LEU A 822 -20.43 -29.72 13.94
C LEU A 822 -19.51 -30.90 14.30
N LYS A 823 -19.20 -31.78 13.34
CA LYS A 823 -18.29 -32.93 13.49
C LYS A 823 -16.85 -32.51 13.80
N GLN A 824 -16.45 -31.28 13.49
CA GLN A 824 -15.13 -30.76 13.89
C GLN A 824 -15.02 -30.56 15.41
N HIS A 825 -16.15 -30.43 16.12
CA HIS A 825 -16.17 -30.25 17.56
C HIS A 825 -15.97 -31.58 18.32
N LYS A 826 -15.32 -31.51 19.49
CA LYS A 826 -14.97 -32.67 20.33
C LYS A 826 -16.15 -33.58 20.72
N VAL A 827 -17.37 -33.03 20.75
CA VAL A 827 -18.61 -33.72 21.14
C VAL A 827 -19.10 -34.65 20.02
N TRP A 828 -19.06 -34.18 18.78
CA TRP A 828 -19.66 -34.82 17.61
C TRP A 828 -18.65 -35.53 16.70
N ARG A 829 -17.35 -35.44 17.02
CA ARG A 829 -16.24 -35.95 16.20
C ARG A 829 -16.35 -37.43 15.82
N LYS A 830 -16.89 -38.26 16.73
CA LYS A 830 -17.04 -39.71 16.49
C LYS A 830 -18.33 -40.08 15.78
N CYS A 831 -19.23 -39.14 15.53
CA CYS A 831 -20.50 -39.42 14.86
C CYS A 831 -20.29 -39.63 13.36
N LYS A 832 -21.02 -40.60 12.79
CA LYS A 832 -21.07 -40.86 11.35
C LYS A 832 -22.18 -40.04 10.70
N MET A 833 -21.97 -39.57 9.48
CA MET A 833 -22.95 -38.75 8.76
C MET A 833 -23.71 -39.62 7.75
N ARG A 834 -25.04 -39.58 7.78
CA ARG A 834 -25.92 -40.23 6.79
C ARG A 834 -26.77 -39.16 6.11
N ILE A 835 -26.82 -39.19 4.78
CA ILE A 835 -27.58 -38.24 3.97
C ILE A 835 -28.71 -39.00 3.28
N PHE A 836 -29.95 -38.62 3.60
CA PHE A 836 -31.17 -39.11 3.00
C PHE A 836 -31.69 -38.05 2.03
N THR A 837 -31.84 -38.42 0.76
CA THR A 837 -32.43 -37.53 -0.26
C THR A 837 -33.76 -38.06 -0.74
N VAL A 838 -34.77 -37.20 -0.77
CA VAL A 838 -36.11 -37.59 -1.24
C VAL A 838 -36.21 -37.39 -2.75
N ALA A 839 -36.46 -38.46 -3.50
CA ALA A 839 -36.65 -38.47 -4.95
C ALA A 839 -38.13 -38.70 -5.31
N GLN A 840 -38.58 -38.10 -6.41
CA GLN A 840 -39.92 -38.37 -6.96
C GLN A 840 -39.89 -39.71 -7.72
N MET A 841 -41.04 -40.37 -7.89
CA MET A 841 -41.08 -41.63 -8.65
C MET A 841 -40.70 -41.48 -10.13
N ASP A 842 -40.79 -40.27 -10.67
CA ASP A 842 -40.39 -39.96 -12.04
C ASP A 842 -38.87 -39.74 -12.19
N ASP A 843 -38.12 -39.72 -11.08
CA ASP A 843 -36.67 -39.52 -11.06
C ASP A 843 -35.86 -40.81 -11.14
N ASN A 844 -34.69 -40.74 -11.78
CA ASN A 844 -33.71 -41.83 -11.74
C ASN A 844 -32.94 -41.84 -10.41
N SER A 845 -33.48 -42.57 -9.42
CA SER A 845 -32.92 -42.70 -8.07
C SER A 845 -31.51 -43.29 -8.04
N ILE A 846 -31.19 -44.23 -8.95
CA ILE A 846 -29.87 -44.88 -9.04
C ILE A 846 -28.81 -43.86 -9.50
N GLN A 847 -29.11 -43.09 -10.54
CA GLN A 847 -28.22 -42.06 -11.05
C GLN A 847 -28.00 -40.96 -9.99
N MET A 848 -29.08 -40.53 -9.33
CA MET A 848 -29.01 -39.53 -8.25
C MET A 848 -28.10 -39.97 -7.11
N LYS A 849 -28.22 -41.23 -6.67
CA LYS A 849 -27.35 -41.81 -5.63
C LYS A 849 -25.87 -41.78 -6.04
N LYS A 850 -25.57 -42.18 -7.28
CA LYS A 850 -24.20 -42.26 -7.81
C LYS A 850 -23.56 -40.87 -7.94
N ASP A 851 -24.31 -39.91 -8.45
CA ASP A 851 -23.84 -38.53 -8.64
C ASP A 851 -23.59 -37.86 -7.28
N LEU A 852 -24.48 -38.04 -6.32
CA LEU A 852 -24.30 -37.50 -4.96
C LEU A 852 -23.13 -38.15 -4.22
N ALA A 853 -22.92 -39.45 -4.35
CA ALA A 853 -21.75 -40.13 -3.79
C ALA A 853 -20.44 -39.62 -4.43
N THR A 854 -20.45 -39.43 -5.76
CA THR A 854 -19.30 -38.87 -6.49
C THR A 854 -19.00 -37.44 -6.03
N PHE A 855 -20.03 -36.63 -5.82
CA PHE A 855 -19.93 -35.27 -5.32
C PHE A 855 -19.30 -35.19 -3.91
N LEU A 856 -19.79 -36.01 -2.97
CA LEU A 856 -19.23 -36.08 -1.61
C LEU A 856 -17.77 -36.57 -1.63
N TYR A 857 -17.45 -37.53 -2.50
CA TYR A 857 -16.07 -38.00 -2.69
C TYR A 857 -15.14 -36.88 -3.16
N GLN A 858 -15.57 -36.09 -4.15
CA GLN A 858 -14.79 -34.93 -4.64
C GLN A 858 -14.56 -33.87 -3.55
N LEU A 859 -15.51 -33.72 -2.63
CA LEU A 859 -15.40 -32.81 -1.48
C LEU A 859 -14.71 -33.42 -0.26
N ARG A 860 -14.34 -34.70 -0.30
CA ARG A 860 -13.79 -35.46 0.84
C ARG A 860 -14.71 -35.45 2.07
N LEU A 861 -16.02 -35.44 1.84
CA LEU A 861 -17.02 -35.58 2.88
C LEU A 861 -17.34 -37.06 3.06
N GLU A 862 -16.97 -37.62 4.21
CA GLU A 862 -17.27 -39.01 4.55
C GLU A 862 -18.71 -39.12 5.08
N ALA A 863 -19.62 -39.49 4.18
CA ALA A 863 -21.03 -39.75 4.47
C ALA A 863 -21.60 -40.91 3.65
N GLU A 864 -22.55 -41.61 4.23
CA GLU A 864 -23.37 -42.61 3.56
C GLU A 864 -24.57 -41.92 2.89
N VAL A 865 -24.86 -42.25 1.64
CA VAL A 865 -25.97 -41.66 0.86
C VAL A 865 -27.05 -42.71 0.62
N GLU A 866 -28.29 -42.37 0.99
CA GLU A 866 -29.48 -43.17 0.70
C GLU A 866 -30.55 -42.30 0.02
N VAL A 867 -31.14 -42.81 -1.07
CA VAL A 867 -32.22 -42.14 -1.81
C VAL A 867 -33.53 -42.80 -1.42
N VAL A 868 -34.51 -41.99 -1.01
CA VAL A 868 -35.84 -42.44 -0.58
C VAL A 868 -36.86 -41.96 -1.60
N GLU A 869 -37.55 -42.88 -2.26
CA GLU A 869 -38.57 -42.57 -3.26
C GLU A 869 -39.92 -42.29 -2.58
N MET A 870 -40.57 -41.19 -2.94
CA MET A 870 -41.89 -40.79 -2.43
C MET A 870 -42.80 -40.28 -3.55
N HIS A 871 -44.11 -40.37 -3.35
CA HIS A 871 -45.10 -39.78 -4.26
C HIS A 871 -45.21 -38.26 -4.11
N ASP A 872 -45.55 -37.56 -5.19
CA ASP A 872 -45.73 -36.10 -5.22
C ASP A 872 -46.76 -35.56 -4.23
N SER A 873 -47.82 -36.33 -3.95
CA SER A 873 -48.81 -36.00 -2.92
C SER A 873 -48.18 -35.87 -1.53
N ASP A 874 -47.10 -36.61 -1.28
CA ASP A 874 -46.45 -36.77 0.01
C ASP A 874 -45.25 -35.79 0.18
N ILE A 875 -44.98 -34.93 -0.80
CA ILE A 875 -43.97 -33.84 -0.71
C ILE A 875 -44.51 -32.47 -1.14
N SER A 876 -45.82 -32.35 -1.32
CA SER A 876 -46.51 -31.18 -1.90
C SER A 876 -46.24 -29.83 -1.19
N ALA A 877 -45.91 -29.86 0.10
CA ALA A 877 -45.56 -28.66 0.87
C ALA A 877 -44.19 -28.05 0.45
N TYR A 878 -43.28 -28.86 -0.12
CA TYR A 878 -41.94 -28.44 -0.54
C TYR A 878 -41.84 -28.17 -2.04
N THR A 879 -42.70 -28.78 -2.86
CA THR A 879 -42.68 -28.67 -4.32
C THR A 879 -43.43 -27.44 -4.86
N TYR A 880 -44.41 -26.89 -4.13
CA TYR A 880 -45.22 -25.75 -4.58
C TYR A 880 -44.41 -24.46 -4.85
N GLU A 881 -43.34 -24.20 -4.09
CA GLU A 881 -42.50 -23.01 -4.23
C GLU A 881 -41.29 -23.21 -5.17
N ARG A 882 -41.15 -24.42 -5.76
CA ARG A 882 -39.93 -24.89 -6.42
C ARG A 882 -39.58 -24.11 -7.69
N THR A 883 -40.53 -23.94 -8.61
CA THR A 883 -40.25 -23.36 -9.94
C THR A 883 -39.84 -21.90 -9.89
N LEU A 884 -40.53 -21.07 -9.10
CA LEU A 884 -40.28 -19.63 -9.04
C LEU A 884 -38.96 -19.28 -8.34
N MET A 885 -38.62 -19.99 -7.26
CA MET A 885 -37.38 -19.76 -6.51
C MET A 885 -36.14 -20.31 -7.23
N MET A 886 -36.26 -21.43 -7.96
CA MET A 886 -35.16 -21.99 -8.75
C MET A 886 -34.75 -21.05 -9.90
N GLU A 887 -35.70 -20.40 -10.58
CA GLU A 887 -35.39 -19.46 -11.66
C GLU A 887 -34.66 -18.21 -11.14
N GLN A 888 -35.12 -17.64 -10.03
CA GLN A 888 -34.44 -16.51 -9.37
C GLN A 888 -33.02 -16.88 -8.94
N ARG A 889 -32.83 -18.08 -8.38
CA ARG A 889 -31.51 -18.59 -7.99
C ARG A 889 -30.59 -18.79 -9.21
N SER A 890 -31.11 -19.30 -10.32
CA SER A 890 -30.36 -19.49 -11.56
C SER A 890 -29.88 -18.15 -12.16
N GLN A 891 -30.74 -17.12 -12.14
CA GLN A 891 -30.37 -15.77 -12.56
C GLN A 891 -29.27 -15.18 -11.66
N MET A 892 -29.35 -15.37 -10.35
CA MET A 892 -28.32 -14.95 -9.40
C MET A 892 -26.98 -15.65 -9.65
N LEU A 893 -26.97 -16.97 -9.89
CA LEU A 893 -25.76 -17.74 -10.19
C LEU A 893 -25.07 -17.28 -11.48
N ARG A 894 -25.83 -16.89 -12.51
CA ARG A 894 -25.28 -16.34 -13.77
C ARG A 894 -24.56 -15.01 -13.55
N GLN A 895 -25.04 -14.16 -12.64
CA GLN A 895 -24.39 -12.87 -12.32
C GLN A 895 -23.03 -13.05 -11.62
N MET A 896 -22.81 -14.18 -10.94
CA MET A 896 -21.61 -14.43 -10.13
C MET A 896 -20.37 -14.95 -10.91
N ARG A 897 -20.47 -15.12 -12.24
CA ARG A 897 -19.36 -15.56 -13.13
C ARG A 897 -18.56 -16.75 -12.56
N LEU A 898 -19.25 -17.79 -12.09
CA LEU A 898 -18.62 -19.03 -11.61
C LEU A 898 -18.01 -19.84 -12.77
N SER A 899 -16.81 -20.39 -12.56
CA SER A 899 -16.22 -21.35 -13.52
C SER A 899 -17.01 -22.66 -13.52
N SER A 900 -16.93 -23.45 -14.59
CA SER A 900 -17.64 -24.74 -14.67
C SER A 900 -17.25 -25.70 -13.54
N ALA A 901 -15.98 -25.68 -13.11
CA ALA A 901 -15.50 -26.49 -11.98
C ALA A 901 -16.07 -26.01 -10.62
N GLU A 902 -16.26 -24.69 -10.43
CA GLU A 902 -16.90 -24.14 -9.22
C GLU A 902 -18.40 -24.44 -9.19
N ARG A 903 -19.08 -24.37 -10.34
CA ARG A 903 -20.51 -24.66 -10.47
C ARG A 903 -20.84 -26.11 -10.12
N ASN A 904 -20.01 -27.05 -10.57
CA ASN A 904 -20.16 -28.48 -10.26
C ASN A 904 -19.90 -28.81 -8.78
N ARG A 905 -19.29 -27.90 -8.00
CA ARG A 905 -19.09 -28.04 -6.56
C ARG A 905 -20.26 -27.50 -5.73
N GLU A 906 -21.26 -26.88 -6.37
CA GLU A 906 -22.49 -26.44 -5.71
C GLU A 906 -23.61 -27.48 -5.90
N VAL A 907 -24.05 -28.11 -4.80
CA VAL A 907 -25.04 -29.21 -4.78
C VAL A 907 -26.32 -28.89 -5.57
N CYS A 908 -26.90 -27.70 -5.32
CA CYS A 908 -28.17 -27.31 -5.95
C CYS A 908 -28.02 -26.89 -7.42
N ALA A 909 -26.81 -26.58 -7.89
CA ALA A 909 -26.57 -26.21 -9.29
C ALA A 909 -26.36 -27.43 -10.20
N MET A 910 -26.07 -28.60 -9.62
CA MET A 910 -25.90 -29.86 -10.35
C MET A 910 -27.24 -30.52 -10.72
N TYR A 911 -28.32 -30.19 -10.00
CA TYR A 911 -29.67 -30.71 -10.24
C TYR A 911 -30.70 -29.60 -10.59
N PRO A 912 -30.56 -28.89 -11.73
CA PRO A 912 -31.74 -28.36 -12.38
C PRO A 912 -32.50 -29.57 -12.95
N PHE A 913 -33.74 -29.74 -12.54
CA PHE A 913 -34.60 -30.86 -12.94
C PHE A 913 -34.91 -30.92 -14.46
N ASP A 914 -34.34 -30.00 -15.26
CA ASP A 914 -34.45 -29.96 -16.73
C ASP A 914 -33.47 -30.90 -17.46
N SER A 915 -32.70 -31.73 -16.75
CA SER A 915 -31.69 -32.61 -17.37
C SER A 915 -32.22 -33.98 -17.80
N VAL A 916 -33.34 -33.99 -18.53
CA VAL A 916 -33.68 -35.09 -19.46
C VAL A 916 -33.73 -34.52 -20.88
N SER A 917 -32.60 -34.09 -21.42
CA SER A 917 -32.39 -33.95 -22.88
C SER A 917 -30.93 -33.71 -23.28
N ALA A 918 -29.97 -34.30 -22.58
CA ALA A 918 -28.54 -34.14 -22.90
C ALA A 918 -27.84 -35.48 -23.19
N TYR A 919 -28.49 -36.36 -23.97
CA TYR A 919 -27.84 -37.44 -24.70
C TYR A 919 -28.62 -37.70 -25.99
N ASP A 920 -28.46 -36.84 -26.98
CA ASP A 920 -28.22 -37.31 -28.35
C ASP A 920 -27.65 -36.16 -29.19
N GLY A 921 -26.42 -36.34 -29.67
CA GLY A 921 -25.86 -35.51 -30.72
C GLY A 921 -26.50 -35.92 -32.05
N THR A 922 -26.75 -34.96 -32.93
CA THR A 922 -27.35 -35.10 -34.28
C THR A 922 -28.89 -34.97 -34.39
N ALA A 923 -29.46 -33.85 -33.94
CA ALA A 923 -30.75 -33.38 -34.49
C ALA A 923 -30.96 -31.87 -34.32
N GLN A 924 -30.00 -31.05 -34.75
CA GLN A 924 -30.09 -29.58 -34.66
C GLN A 924 -30.80 -28.93 -35.85
N LEU A 925 -31.65 -29.67 -36.57
CA LEU A 925 -32.39 -29.16 -37.74
C LEU A 925 -33.89 -29.49 -37.77
N VAL A 926 -34.48 -30.05 -36.70
CA VAL A 926 -35.91 -30.45 -36.69
C VAL A 926 -36.74 -29.77 -35.57
N LYS A 927 -36.11 -29.06 -34.62
CA LYS A 927 -36.84 -28.46 -33.47
C LYS A 927 -37.49 -27.09 -33.73
N ASP A 928 -37.27 -26.47 -34.88
CA ASP A 928 -37.94 -25.23 -35.29
C ASP A 928 -39.30 -25.45 -36.00
N ARG A 929 -39.79 -26.70 -36.10
CA ARG A 929 -41.08 -27.00 -36.77
C ARG A 929 -42.25 -27.38 -35.87
N HIS A 930 -42.06 -27.60 -34.57
CA HIS A 930 -43.17 -28.02 -33.68
C HIS A 930 -43.65 -26.97 -32.66
N SER A 931 -42.93 -25.88 -32.46
CA SER A 931 -43.32 -24.76 -31.57
C SER A 931 -43.91 -23.55 -32.31
N LEU A 932 -43.99 -23.59 -33.65
CA LEU A 932 -44.56 -22.53 -34.50
C LEU A 932 -45.97 -22.86 -35.07
N VAL A 933 -46.61 -23.96 -34.66
CA VAL A 933 -47.93 -24.37 -35.18
C VAL A 933 -49.11 -23.94 -34.28
N ARG A 934 -48.91 -23.08 -33.26
CA ARG A 934 -50.02 -22.62 -32.40
C ARG A 934 -50.29 -21.12 -32.33
N MET A 935 -49.78 -20.35 -33.30
CA MET A 935 -50.16 -18.94 -33.50
C MET A 935 -50.20 -18.63 -35.00
N GLY A 936 -51.32 -18.94 -35.65
CA GLY A 936 -51.55 -18.57 -37.05
C GLY A 936 -52.59 -19.43 -37.75
N SER A 937 -53.87 -19.26 -37.42
CA SER A 937 -54.96 -19.37 -38.41
C SER A 937 -56.21 -18.68 -37.86
N LEU A 938 -56.57 -17.58 -38.50
CA LEU A 938 -57.82 -16.84 -38.37
C LEU A 938 -58.55 -17.06 -39.69
N TYR A 939 -59.86 -17.36 -39.62
CA TYR A 939 -60.85 -17.55 -40.69
C TYR A 939 -60.88 -18.93 -41.40
N SER A 940 -61.84 -19.77 -41.03
CA SER A 940 -63.03 -20.09 -41.86
C SER A 940 -63.86 -21.23 -41.24
N ASP A 941 -65.15 -20.94 -41.05
CA ASP A 941 -66.36 -21.75 -40.89
C ASP A 941 -66.28 -23.30 -40.97
N GLU A 942 -66.82 -23.99 -39.95
CA GLU A 942 -68.09 -24.75 -39.97
C GLU A 942 -68.15 -25.73 -38.77
N GLU A 943 -69.38 -26.00 -38.33
CA GLU A 943 -69.80 -26.67 -37.09
C GLU A 943 -69.35 -28.15 -37.01
N GLU A 944 -68.98 -28.63 -35.81
CA GLU A 944 -69.35 -29.98 -35.34
C GLU A 944 -69.04 -30.18 -33.83
N GLU A 945 -70.05 -30.65 -33.09
CA GLU A 945 -70.00 -31.00 -31.67
C GLU A 945 -69.15 -32.26 -31.41
N SER A 946 -68.25 -32.22 -30.41
CA SER A 946 -67.96 -33.40 -29.59
C SER A 946 -67.32 -33.04 -28.24
N ILE A 947 -67.77 -33.77 -27.23
CA ILE A 947 -67.52 -33.61 -25.79
C ILE A 947 -66.10 -34.06 -25.44
N ASP A 948 -65.32 -33.21 -24.76
CA ASP A 948 -64.06 -33.61 -24.11
C ASP A 948 -64.03 -33.18 -22.63
N VAL A 949 -63.85 -34.18 -21.78
CA VAL A 949 -63.82 -34.11 -20.31
C VAL A 949 -62.51 -33.46 -19.85
N VAL A 950 -62.60 -32.33 -19.16
CA VAL A 950 -61.45 -31.66 -18.51
C VAL A 950 -61.11 -32.40 -17.20
N PRO A 951 -59.88 -32.91 -16.99
CA PRO A 951 -59.48 -33.37 -15.67
C PRO A 951 -59.19 -32.17 -14.75
N GLU A 952 -59.94 -32.08 -13.65
CA GLU A 952 -59.82 -31.07 -12.59
C GLU A 952 -58.40 -31.09 -11.97
N LYS A 953 -57.59 -30.06 -12.24
CA LYS A 953 -56.33 -29.81 -11.52
C LYS A 953 -56.65 -29.06 -10.21
N ILE A 954 -56.82 -29.81 -9.12
CA ILE A 954 -57.10 -29.27 -7.78
C ILE A 954 -55.91 -28.45 -7.26
N GLN A 955 -56.14 -27.18 -6.90
CA GLN A 955 -55.13 -26.23 -6.42
C GLN A 955 -55.01 -26.28 -4.88
N MET A 956 -53.80 -26.49 -4.34
CA MET A 956 -53.54 -26.65 -2.90
C MET A 956 -53.25 -25.30 -2.20
N THR A 957 -54.11 -24.86 -1.26
CA THR A 957 -53.98 -23.57 -0.52
C THR A 957 -53.86 -23.77 1.00
N TRP A 958 -53.30 -22.78 1.71
CA TRP A 958 -53.17 -22.76 3.19
C TRP A 958 -54.41 -22.20 3.92
N THR A 959 -55.37 -21.64 3.18
CA THR A 959 -56.53 -20.93 3.72
C THR A 959 -57.85 -21.39 3.09
N LYS A 960 -58.94 -21.03 3.78
CA LYS A 960 -60.34 -21.43 3.56
C LYS A 960 -61.02 -20.76 2.35
N GLU A 961 -60.46 -19.67 1.81
CA GLU A 961 -61.23 -18.68 1.04
C GLU A 961 -61.62 -19.06 -0.40
N LYS A 962 -60.93 -20.01 -1.06
CA LYS A 962 -61.25 -20.32 -2.47
C LYS A 962 -62.56 -21.10 -2.63
N LEU A 963 -62.95 -21.88 -1.62
CA LEU A 963 -64.21 -22.63 -1.62
C LEU A 963 -65.43 -21.70 -1.41
N ASP A 964 -65.25 -20.64 -0.63
CA ASP A 964 -66.30 -19.65 -0.35
C ASP A 964 -66.50 -18.65 -1.51
N ALA A 965 -65.44 -18.35 -2.26
CA ALA A 965 -65.52 -17.54 -3.47
C ALA A 965 -66.30 -18.25 -4.59
N GLU A 966 -66.14 -19.57 -4.76
CA GLU A 966 -66.90 -20.37 -5.74
C GLU A 966 -68.35 -20.65 -5.31
N ARG A 967 -68.61 -20.79 -3.99
CA ARG A 967 -69.97 -20.92 -3.45
C ARG A 967 -70.81 -19.64 -3.62
N ARG A 968 -70.19 -18.46 -3.49
CA ARG A 968 -70.88 -17.17 -3.69
C ARG A 968 -71.33 -16.93 -5.13
N THR A 969 -70.70 -17.57 -6.11
CA THR A 969 -71.06 -17.40 -7.53
C THR A 969 -72.24 -18.28 -7.96
N ARG A 970 -72.73 -19.18 -7.11
CA ARG A 970 -73.63 -20.26 -7.57
C ARG A 970 -75.03 -20.36 -6.96
N ASN A 971 -75.49 -19.51 -6.05
CA ASN A 971 -76.88 -19.60 -5.57
C ASN A 971 -77.52 -18.25 -5.24
N ASN A 972 -78.52 -17.86 -6.05
CA ASN A 972 -79.58 -16.91 -5.72
C ASN A 972 -80.85 -17.71 -5.35
N ALA A 973 -81.16 -17.90 -4.06
CA ALA A 973 -82.50 -18.20 -3.49
C ALA A 973 -82.42 -18.27 -1.94
N PRO A 974 -83.50 -17.97 -1.20
CA PRO A 974 -83.43 -17.49 0.19
C PRO A 974 -83.41 -18.59 1.27
N GLU A 975 -83.02 -18.15 2.47
CA GLU A 975 -82.70 -18.92 3.70
C GLU A 975 -83.85 -19.76 4.28
N THR A 976 -83.55 -20.93 4.90
CA THR A 976 -83.70 -21.18 6.36
C THR A 976 -83.24 -22.60 6.81
N PHE A 977 -82.64 -22.66 8.01
CA PHE A 977 -82.75 -23.73 9.02
C PHE A 977 -82.32 -25.18 8.67
N ARG A 978 -81.07 -25.43 8.21
CA ARG A 978 -80.50 -26.81 8.26
C ARG A 978 -78.97 -26.99 8.11
N GLU A 979 -78.13 -26.20 8.78
CA GLU A 979 -76.67 -26.52 8.86
C GLU A 979 -76.11 -26.47 10.28
N LEU A 980 -76.84 -27.03 11.25
CA LEU A 980 -76.32 -27.25 12.61
C LEU A 980 -75.60 -28.59 12.80
N ILE A 981 -75.46 -29.43 11.76
CA ILE A 981 -74.76 -30.72 11.84
C ILE A 981 -74.12 -31.07 10.47
N SER A 982 -72.90 -30.60 10.21
CA SER A 982 -71.87 -31.35 9.45
C SER A 982 -70.55 -30.57 9.38
N ILE A 983 -69.72 -30.68 10.41
CA ILE A 983 -68.29 -30.35 10.29
C ILE A 983 -67.64 -31.51 9.52
N LYS A 984 -67.52 -31.37 8.19
CA LYS A 984 -66.58 -32.20 7.42
C LYS A 984 -65.20 -31.51 7.47
N PRO A 985 -64.12 -32.22 7.82
CA PRO A 985 -62.77 -31.64 7.82
C PRO A 985 -62.30 -31.35 6.37
N ASP A 986 -61.61 -30.22 6.19
CA ASP A 986 -61.14 -29.69 4.90
C ASP A 986 -60.22 -30.67 4.16
N GLN A 987 -60.56 -31.07 2.93
CA GLN A 987 -59.75 -32.03 2.15
C GLN A 987 -58.31 -31.56 1.87
N SER A 988 -58.02 -30.25 1.76
CA SER A 988 -56.68 -29.72 1.47
C SER A 988 -55.77 -29.66 2.71
N ASN A 989 -56.30 -29.24 3.86
CA ASN A 989 -55.61 -29.26 5.15
C ASN A 989 -55.37 -30.70 5.62
N VAL A 990 -56.37 -31.57 5.50
CA VAL A 990 -56.26 -33.01 5.80
C VAL A 990 -55.17 -33.66 4.93
N ARG A 991 -55.10 -33.32 3.64
CA ARG A 991 -54.05 -33.84 2.75
C ARG A 991 -52.65 -33.40 3.15
N ARG A 992 -52.44 -32.15 3.59
CA ARG A 992 -51.11 -31.68 4.07
C ARG A 992 -50.70 -32.25 5.42
N MET A 993 -51.65 -32.45 6.33
CA MET A 993 -51.37 -33.19 7.57
C MET A 993 -51.04 -34.66 7.26
N HIS A 994 -51.77 -35.28 6.35
CA HIS A 994 -51.47 -36.65 5.89
C HIS A 994 -50.10 -36.75 5.21
N THR A 995 -49.69 -35.72 4.45
CA THR A 995 -48.32 -35.58 3.93
C THR A 995 -47.29 -35.54 5.06
N ALA A 996 -47.49 -34.70 6.10
CA ALA A 996 -46.57 -34.60 7.24
C ALA A 996 -46.45 -35.93 8.01
N VAL A 997 -47.57 -36.62 8.23
CA VAL A 997 -47.61 -37.92 8.91
C VAL A 997 -46.80 -38.96 8.15
N LYS A 998 -47.07 -39.15 6.85
CA LYS A 998 -46.31 -40.10 6.02
C LYS A 998 -44.82 -39.80 5.96
N LEU A 999 -44.47 -38.52 5.81
CA LEU A 999 -43.07 -38.12 5.78
C LEU A 999 -42.40 -38.38 7.14
N ASN A 1000 -43.09 -38.10 8.24
CA ASN A 1000 -42.59 -38.39 9.58
C ASN A 1000 -42.42 -39.89 9.84
N GLU A 1001 -43.38 -40.73 9.44
CA GLU A 1001 -43.28 -42.19 9.57
C GLU A 1001 -42.00 -42.73 8.92
N VAL A 1002 -41.67 -42.22 7.73
CA VAL A 1002 -40.43 -42.59 7.01
C VAL A 1002 -39.19 -42.09 7.74
N ILE A 1003 -39.20 -40.85 8.23
CA ILE A 1003 -38.07 -40.26 8.98
C ILE A 1003 -37.82 -41.03 10.27
N VAL A 1004 -38.85 -41.25 11.09
CA VAL A 1004 -38.74 -41.94 12.39
C VAL A 1004 -38.25 -43.38 12.20
N ASN A 1005 -38.79 -44.10 11.21
CA ASN A 1005 -38.39 -45.49 10.94
C ASN A 1005 -36.87 -45.62 10.68
N ARG A 1006 -36.23 -44.60 10.08
CA ARG A 1006 -34.80 -44.61 9.74
C ARG A 1006 -33.90 -43.87 10.73
N SER A 1007 -34.44 -42.88 11.44
CA SER A 1007 -33.68 -41.89 12.21
C SER A 1007 -34.06 -41.80 13.70
N HIS A 1008 -34.90 -42.69 14.24
CA HIS A 1008 -35.26 -42.66 15.68
C HIS A 1008 -34.04 -42.79 16.62
N ASP A 1009 -33.06 -43.63 16.28
CA ASP A 1009 -31.83 -43.84 17.06
C ASP A 1009 -30.72 -42.81 16.74
N ALA A 1010 -30.98 -41.85 15.85
CA ALA A 1010 -29.99 -40.85 15.46
C ALA A 1010 -29.74 -39.86 16.61
N ARG A 1011 -28.47 -39.45 16.79
CA ARG A 1011 -28.09 -38.47 17.82
C ARG A 1011 -28.55 -37.07 17.48
N LEU A 1012 -28.65 -36.75 16.19
CA LEU A 1012 -29.15 -35.47 15.69
C LEU A 1012 -29.77 -35.69 14.30
N VAL A 1013 -30.97 -35.15 14.10
CA VAL A 1013 -31.64 -35.13 12.79
C VAL A 1013 -31.69 -33.68 12.28
N LEU A 1014 -31.16 -33.46 11.09
CA LEU A 1014 -31.29 -32.20 10.37
C LEU A 1014 -32.29 -32.37 9.24
N LEU A 1015 -33.29 -31.50 9.17
CA LEU A 1015 -34.22 -31.46 8.05
C LEU A 1015 -34.56 -30.02 7.70
N ASN A 1016 -34.89 -29.78 6.44
CA ASN A 1016 -35.32 -28.46 6.01
C ASN A 1016 -36.77 -28.17 6.42
N MET A 1017 -37.04 -26.95 6.86
CA MET A 1017 -38.40 -26.50 7.21
C MET A 1017 -39.08 -25.77 6.04
N PRO A 1018 -40.38 -26.00 5.78
CA PRO A 1018 -41.10 -25.36 4.67
C PRO A 1018 -41.44 -23.88 4.94
N GLY A 1019 -41.84 -23.18 3.89
CA GLY A 1019 -42.47 -21.84 3.89
C GLY A 1019 -43.59 -21.65 4.91
N PRO A 1020 -43.58 -20.61 5.80
CA PRO A 1020 -44.81 -20.22 6.45
C PRO A 1020 -45.81 -19.74 5.37
N PRO A 1021 -47.12 -19.90 5.59
CA PRO A 1021 -48.13 -19.43 4.65
C PRO A 1021 -48.05 -17.91 4.44
N ARG A 1022 -48.41 -17.46 3.24
CA ARG A 1022 -48.52 -16.01 2.95
C ARG A 1022 -49.61 -15.33 3.77
N ASN A 1023 -50.71 -16.04 4.03
CA ASN A 1023 -51.84 -15.52 4.79
C ASN A 1023 -51.73 -15.94 6.27
N PRO A 1024 -51.94 -15.03 7.23
CA PRO A 1024 -51.83 -15.33 8.67
C PRO A 1024 -52.85 -16.35 9.21
N GLU A 1025 -53.97 -16.55 8.51
CA GLU A 1025 -55.00 -17.51 8.95
C GLU A 1025 -54.54 -18.97 8.92
N GLY A 1026 -53.45 -19.28 8.21
CA GLY A 1026 -52.86 -20.62 8.16
C GLY A 1026 -51.75 -20.85 9.19
N ASP A 1027 -51.45 -19.90 10.08
CA ASP A 1027 -50.28 -19.97 10.97
C ASP A 1027 -50.35 -21.13 11.96
N GLU A 1028 -51.55 -21.47 12.44
CA GLU A 1028 -51.79 -22.59 13.35
C GLU A 1028 -51.58 -23.93 12.63
N ASN A 1029 -52.13 -24.08 11.41
CA ASN A 1029 -51.91 -25.27 10.57
C ASN A 1029 -50.43 -25.50 10.26
N TYR A 1030 -49.65 -24.42 10.12
CA TYR A 1030 -48.22 -24.51 9.91
C TYR A 1030 -47.46 -24.99 11.17
N MET A 1031 -47.86 -24.52 12.36
CA MET A 1031 -47.30 -25.03 13.62
C MET A 1031 -47.64 -26.51 13.84
N GLU A 1032 -48.89 -26.91 13.58
CA GLU A 1032 -49.31 -28.32 13.63
C GLU A 1032 -48.52 -29.19 12.63
N PHE A 1033 -48.31 -28.71 11.40
CA PHE A 1033 -47.51 -29.41 10.41
C PHE A 1033 -46.07 -29.68 10.91
N LEU A 1034 -45.41 -28.66 11.48
CA LEU A 1034 -44.05 -28.80 11.99
C LEU A 1034 -43.96 -29.73 13.21
N GLU A 1035 -44.97 -29.71 14.09
CA GLU A 1035 -45.03 -30.58 15.24
C GLU A 1035 -45.14 -32.05 14.80
N VAL A 1036 -46.11 -32.36 13.93
CA VAL A 1036 -46.33 -33.71 13.38
C VAL A 1036 -45.11 -34.20 12.59
N LEU A 1037 -44.45 -33.33 11.83
CA LEU A 1037 -43.26 -33.69 11.04
C LEU A 1037 -42.07 -34.11 11.90
N THR A 1038 -42.01 -33.65 13.16
CA THR A 1038 -40.86 -33.86 14.05
C THR A 1038 -41.22 -34.67 15.30
N GLU A 1039 -42.38 -35.33 15.28
CA GLU A 1039 -42.89 -36.16 16.35
C GLU A 1039 -42.08 -37.47 16.44
N GLY A 1040 -41.68 -37.87 17.65
CA GLY A 1040 -40.91 -39.11 17.87
C GLY A 1040 -39.39 -39.01 17.67
N LEU A 1041 -38.85 -37.80 17.44
CA LEU A 1041 -37.41 -37.55 17.32
C LEU A 1041 -36.83 -36.82 18.54
N GLU A 1042 -35.69 -37.30 19.06
CA GLU A 1042 -35.10 -36.76 20.30
C GLU A 1042 -34.50 -35.35 20.10
N ARG A 1043 -33.57 -35.19 19.15
CA ARG A 1043 -32.88 -33.91 18.86
C ARG A 1043 -33.04 -33.56 17.38
N VAL A 1044 -33.73 -32.46 17.11
CA VAL A 1044 -34.01 -32.02 15.74
C VAL A 1044 -33.51 -30.59 15.53
N LEU A 1045 -32.78 -30.38 14.44
CA LEU A 1045 -32.40 -29.07 13.95
C LEU A 1045 -33.14 -28.78 12.64
N LEU A 1046 -34.15 -27.92 12.73
CA LEU A 1046 -34.84 -27.41 11.56
C LEU A 1046 -33.99 -26.32 10.90
N VAL A 1047 -33.76 -26.44 9.60
CA VAL A 1047 -32.88 -25.56 8.83
C VAL A 1047 -33.64 -24.92 7.68
N ARG A 1048 -33.38 -23.64 7.40
CA ARG A 1048 -33.91 -22.96 6.21
C ARG A 1048 -32.94 -21.94 5.66
N GLY A 1049 -32.74 -21.97 4.34
CA GLY A 1049 -31.91 -21.01 3.62
C GLY A 1049 -32.61 -19.66 3.41
N GLY A 1050 -31.81 -18.61 3.31
CA GLY A 1050 -32.23 -17.27 2.88
C GLY A 1050 -32.33 -17.12 1.35
N GLY A 1051 -31.89 -18.13 0.59
CA GLY A 1051 -31.98 -18.22 -0.88
C GLY A 1051 -30.76 -17.69 -1.62
N ARG A 1052 -29.71 -17.28 -0.90
CA ARG A 1052 -28.49 -16.65 -1.47
C ARG A 1052 -27.21 -17.43 -1.14
N GLU A 1053 -27.34 -18.58 -0.47
CA GLU A 1053 -26.23 -19.37 0.03
C GLU A 1053 -25.61 -20.23 -1.08
N VAL A 1054 -24.38 -19.88 -1.46
CA VAL A 1054 -23.53 -20.67 -2.37
C VAL A 1054 -22.33 -21.20 -1.59
N ILE A 1055 -22.11 -22.51 -1.66
CA ILE A 1055 -21.01 -23.19 -0.97
C ILE A 1055 -20.25 -24.02 -1.99
N THR A 1056 -19.01 -23.62 -2.27
CA THR A 1056 -18.12 -24.31 -3.22
C THR A 1056 -16.94 -25.00 -2.53
N ILE A 1057 -16.62 -24.60 -1.28
CA ILE A 1057 -15.55 -25.17 -0.47
C ILE A 1057 -16.08 -25.54 0.93
N TYR A 1058 -15.94 -26.82 1.27
CA TYR A 1058 -16.24 -27.41 2.56
C TYR A 1058 -14.92 -27.59 3.32
N SER A 1059 -14.68 -26.73 4.32
CA SER A 1059 -13.44 -26.73 5.13
C SER A 1059 -13.70 -26.31 6.56
#